data_AF-A0A8H5KCQ1-F1
#
_entry.id   AF-A0A8H5KCQ1-F1
#
_cell.length_a   1.000
_cell.length_b   1.000
_cell.length_c   1.000
_cell.angle_alpha   90.00
_cell.angle_beta   90.00
_cell.angle_gamma   90.00
#
_symmetry.space_group_name_H-M   'P 1'
#
loop_
_entity.id
_entity.type
_entity.pdbx_description
1 polymer ?
#
loop_
_entity_poly.entity_id
_entity_poly.type
_entity_poly.pdbx_seq_one_letter_code
_entity_poly.pdbx_strand_id
1 'polypeptide(L)'
;MSSTTFKQYWLPEKKGFDSLQLRAVPKESPRLGQILVRIKAVSLNWRDGIVAIGTYPFPGPDALVPGSDGAGIVEAVGEGVTEWEVGDRVVANFTQEHIAGRLTRDVGLTQLGGEAQGLLGEYFIFPKTGVVRIPDYLSFEEASCLPCAALTAWNALYGLTLSGLARPFSCKTIVTSSSDDKLAKAKDLGATYGINYNKAPDWAAEAMRITNGKGVDHIVEIGGTLTLQASFDATGFNGQIHCIGHITNPDPLGAGKDLRGPDAAFLALDRLCVVRGVVVGSREQLQDMLECFESNEIRPVIDRVFSFENAREAYDHLWSSTHTGKVVIRMMEEDKSKKRKGSKHDKTGCLTCRYRRKKCTENTFPNCGTCIRLNLECVRDPIRRIVPRTGDDSIQSQLAQRQPNPTTQLAPLPLNLNSPKRRQAMNHYIRVLSELLTISKSNNSFLSDFLPLAMESPALAEALIAYSSGHMSHSDPSYSTVSLAARSRALCELSMTISRPDQTETALSACLILLTSEVCLGSHQSWYSHLVGAKHLIACTQSQADGSLVKGAEALRLTSEGRWILRNFTYHDIIGSVTLGTKPLLCPDYLRDITYEFDTYLGVASQILVYIGQTTCLSFSTNDVEIGTHPSRNCLSIQHAIESWTCPARTPGTLQAAAYAYRGAALIYLHRKIRHQLEADTNFSVACGMSMNTLNGKLQAIVEDTLDIIGQVPENDVSESSLLFPLFIVGGEVERIEQMEFVRATLQVSYNKLRFRNISRALEVLGGAVGLSPDSKYLGCGTT
;
A
#
# COMPACT_ATOMS: atom_id res chain seq x y z
N MET A 1 41.03 -1.11 3.55
CA MET A 1 40.76 -0.19 4.68
C MET A 1 39.76 0.84 4.17
N SER A 2 38.51 0.81 4.67
CA SER A 2 37.52 1.86 4.38
C SER A 2 38.09 3.20 4.84
N SER A 3 38.00 4.24 4.01
CA SER A 3 38.31 5.60 4.45
C SER A 3 37.47 5.93 5.69
N THR A 4 38.10 6.42 6.76
CA THR A 4 37.43 6.80 8.01
C THR A 4 36.68 8.14 7.86
N THR A 5 36.95 8.87 6.78
CA THR A 5 36.30 10.13 6.42
C THR A 5 35.80 10.12 4.98
N PHE A 6 34.82 10.96 4.68
CA PHE A 6 34.26 11.17 3.35
C PHE A 6 34.07 12.67 3.08
N LYS A 7 33.89 13.03 1.81
CA LYS A 7 33.75 14.41 1.35
C LYS A 7 32.28 14.82 1.24
N GLN A 8 31.99 16.04 1.66
CA GLN A 8 30.70 16.69 1.45
C GLN A 8 30.87 18.18 1.23
N TYR A 9 29.96 18.78 0.47
CA TYR A 9 29.82 20.22 0.44
C TYR A 9 28.95 20.71 1.58
N TRP A 10 29.21 21.91 2.03
CA TRP A 10 28.40 22.61 3.01
C TRP A 10 28.50 24.12 2.79
N LEU A 11 27.52 24.84 3.31
CA LEU A 11 27.44 26.29 3.37
C LEU A 11 27.69 26.67 4.84
N PRO A 12 28.88 27.21 5.19
CA PRO A 12 29.11 27.75 6.52
C PRO A 12 28.20 28.94 6.81
N GLU A 13 27.91 29.71 5.76
CA GLU A 13 26.98 30.83 5.73
C GLU A 13 26.19 30.77 4.42
N LYS A 14 24.94 31.23 4.44
CA LYS A 14 24.04 31.26 3.28
C LYS A 14 24.10 32.61 2.57
N LYS A 15 25.24 32.94 1.96
CA LYS A 15 25.50 34.24 1.30
C LYS A 15 25.73 34.13 -0.22
N GLY A 16 25.34 33.00 -0.81
CA GLY A 16 25.50 32.72 -2.23
C GLY A 16 26.36 31.48 -2.49
N PHE A 17 26.50 31.13 -3.77
CA PHE A 17 27.11 29.86 -4.18
C PHE A 17 28.63 29.82 -3.93
N ASP A 18 29.28 30.97 -3.80
CA ASP A 18 30.71 31.09 -3.45
C ASP A 18 30.99 30.63 -2.01
N SER A 19 29.96 30.59 -1.16
CA SER A 19 30.06 30.05 0.19
C SER A 19 30.04 28.51 0.22
N LEU A 20 29.85 27.83 -0.91
CA LEU A 20 29.83 26.38 -0.99
C LEU A 20 31.25 25.81 -0.85
N GLN A 21 31.54 25.23 0.32
CA GLN A 21 32.86 24.72 0.66
C GLN A 21 32.87 23.20 0.75
N LEU A 22 33.98 22.60 0.33
CA LEU A 22 34.20 21.16 0.47
C LEU A 22 34.86 20.87 1.83
N ARG A 23 34.34 19.89 2.57
CA ARG A 23 34.96 19.41 3.82
C ARG A 23 35.03 17.89 3.88
N ALA A 24 35.98 17.38 4.66
CA ALA A 24 36.03 15.98 5.05
C ALA A 24 35.32 15.79 6.39
N VAL A 25 34.47 14.76 6.51
CA VAL A 25 33.71 14.42 7.71
C VAL A 25 33.86 12.94 8.05
N PRO A 26 33.75 12.52 9.32
CA PRO A 26 33.79 11.11 9.69
C PRO A 26 32.67 10.28 9.03
N LYS A 27 32.98 9.05 8.59
CA LYS A 27 31.98 8.07 8.15
C LYS A 27 31.47 7.30 9.37
N GLU A 28 30.36 7.76 9.94
CA GLU A 28 29.72 7.09 11.08
C GLU A 28 28.99 5.79 10.66
N SER A 29 28.86 4.86 11.61
CA SER A 29 28.08 3.63 11.42
C SER A 29 26.61 3.87 11.82
N PRO A 30 25.64 3.27 11.12
CA PRO A 30 24.23 3.43 11.45
C PRO A 30 23.89 2.80 12.81
N ARG A 31 23.03 3.46 13.59
CA ARG A 31 22.52 2.96 14.90
C ARG A 31 21.22 2.18 14.73
N LEU A 32 20.59 1.79 15.84
CA LEU A 32 19.27 1.15 15.87
C LEU A 32 18.27 1.89 14.97
N GLY A 33 17.63 1.17 14.06
CA GLY A 33 16.60 1.69 13.15
C GLY A 33 17.11 2.57 12.02
N GLN A 34 18.43 2.68 11.84
CA GLN A 34 19.05 3.54 10.83
C GLN A 34 19.73 2.73 9.73
N ILE A 35 19.89 3.36 8.57
CA ILE A 35 20.66 2.84 7.44
C ILE A 35 21.68 3.89 7.01
N LEU A 36 22.85 3.43 6.57
CA LEU A 36 23.84 4.27 5.93
C LEU A 36 23.70 4.12 4.41
N VAL A 37 23.50 5.22 3.71
CA VAL A 37 23.35 5.23 2.25
C VAL A 37 24.56 5.94 1.64
N ARG A 38 25.19 5.27 0.68
CA ARG A 38 26.19 5.87 -0.21
C ARG A 38 25.49 6.59 -1.36
N ILE A 39 25.53 7.91 -1.37
CA ILE A 39 24.88 8.73 -2.39
C ILE A 39 25.60 8.57 -3.73
N LYS A 40 24.82 8.45 -4.79
CA LYS A 40 25.27 8.29 -6.18
C LYS A 40 24.92 9.48 -7.05
N ALA A 41 23.80 10.14 -6.77
CA ALA A 41 23.41 11.36 -7.45
C ALA A 41 22.57 12.26 -6.52
N VAL A 42 22.73 13.57 -6.69
CA VAL A 42 21.93 14.62 -6.04
C VAL A 42 21.31 15.46 -7.16
N SER A 43 20.01 15.73 -7.11
CA SER A 43 19.39 16.67 -8.07
C SER A 43 19.09 18.00 -7.39
N LEU A 44 19.24 19.09 -8.14
CA LEU A 44 18.99 20.43 -7.63
C LEU A 44 17.56 20.87 -7.94
N ASN A 45 16.96 21.55 -6.98
CA ASN A 45 15.68 22.23 -7.05
C ASN A 45 15.90 23.75 -6.92
N TRP A 46 15.00 24.56 -7.47
CA TRP A 46 15.07 26.03 -7.35
C TRP A 46 15.25 26.50 -5.89
N ARG A 47 14.58 25.79 -4.97
CA ARG A 47 14.69 25.96 -3.53
C ARG A 47 16.12 25.85 -3.00
N ASP A 48 16.92 24.92 -3.51
CA ASP A 48 18.31 24.75 -3.06
C ASP A 48 19.14 26.01 -3.37
N GLY A 49 18.85 26.69 -4.49
CA GLY A 49 19.43 27.98 -4.84
C GLY A 49 19.00 29.10 -3.87
N ILE A 50 17.69 29.22 -3.60
CA ILE A 50 17.14 30.20 -2.64
C ILE A 50 17.75 30.02 -1.25
N VAL A 51 17.88 28.76 -0.80
CA VAL A 51 18.52 28.43 0.48
C VAL A 51 19.99 28.87 0.49
N ALA A 52 20.74 28.61 -0.59
CA ALA A 52 22.15 28.96 -0.66
C ALA A 52 22.41 30.48 -0.68
N ILE A 53 21.52 31.28 -1.27
CA ILE A 53 21.62 32.75 -1.27
C ILE A 53 21.03 33.42 -0.01
N GLY A 54 20.45 32.65 0.91
CA GLY A 54 19.99 33.13 2.21
C GLY A 54 18.62 33.81 2.23
N THR A 55 17.81 33.65 1.18
CA THR A 55 16.46 34.26 1.09
C THR A 55 15.32 33.29 1.38
N TYR A 56 15.65 32.07 1.83
CA TYR A 56 14.65 31.06 2.15
C TYR A 56 13.89 31.42 3.45
N PRO A 57 12.54 31.50 3.43
CA PRO A 57 11.77 32.13 4.51
C PRO A 57 11.49 31.24 5.72
N PHE A 58 11.87 29.96 5.67
CA PHE A 58 11.60 28.99 6.74
C PHE A 58 12.86 28.70 7.56
N PRO A 59 12.71 28.38 8.85
CA PRO A 59 13.84 28.18 9.75
C PRO A 59 14.69 26.97 9.34
N GLY A 60 16.00 27.04 9.58
CA GLY A 60 16.91 25.94 9.34
C GLY A 60 18.28 26.19 9.95
N PRO A 61 19.23 25.23 9.86
CA PRO A 61 20.55 25.36 10.44
C PRO A 61 21.32 26.54 9.85
N ASP A 62 22.09 27.27 10.66
CA ASP A 62 22.95 28.36 10.17
C ASP A 62 23.97 27.85 9.15
N ALA A 63 24.63 26.74 9.52
CA ALA A 63 25.52 25.97 8.66
C ALA A 63 24.83 24.73 8.10
N LEU A 64 24.84 24.57 6.77
CA LEU A 64 23.96 23.62 6.09
C LEU A 64 24.69 22.83 5.01
N VAL A 65 24.51 21.51 4.99
CA VAL A 65 24.71 20.69 3.80
C VAL A 65 23.52 20.93 2.87
N PRO A 66 23.70 21.48 1.67
CA PRO A 66 22.57 21.74 0.78
C PRO A 66 22.21 20.50 -0.05
N GLY A 67 21.19 20.63 -0.90
CA GLY A 67 20.70 19.56 -1.78
C GLY A 67 19.63 18.72 -1.10
N SER A 68 18.39 18.90 -1.54
CA SER A 68 17.21 18.25 -0.96
C SER A 68 16.95 16.83 -1.51
N ASP A 69 17.27 16.57 -2.77
CA ASP A 69 16.98 15.28 -3.42
C ASP A 69 18.25 14.46 -3.64
N GLY A 70 18.22 13.17 -3.30
CA GLY A 70 19.36 12.28 -3.49
C GLY A 70 18.96 10.81 -3.65
N ALA A 71 19.77 10.08 -4.43
CA ALA A 71 19.61 8.67 -4.70
C ALA A 71 20.95 7.94 -4.49
N GLY A 72 20.89 6.72 -3.95
CA GLY A 72 22.08 5.99 -3.53
C GLY A 72 21.87 4.51 -3.30
N ILE A 73 22.88 3.89 -2.69
CA ILE A 73 22.90 2.46 -2.37
C ILE A 73 23.04 2.31 -0.85
N VAL A 74 22.27 1.42 -0.24
CA VAL A 74 22.43 1.05 1.16
C VAL A 74 23.81 0.40 1.34
N GLU A 75 24.68 1.05 2.11
CA GLU A 75 26.05 0.63 2.37
C GLU A 75 26.13 -0.20 3.66
N ALA A 76 25.34 0.16 4.67
CA ALA A 76 25.25 -0.56 5.94
C ALA A 76 23.86 -0.40 6.55
N VAL A 77 23.45 -1.38 7.35
CA VAL A 77 22.19 -1.37 8.10
C VAL A 77 22.50 -1.45 9.59
N GLY A 78 21.81 -0.64 10.38
CA GLY A 78 21.89 -0.69 11.84
C GLY A 78 20.97 -1.76 12.42
N GLU A 79 21.06 -1.96 13.73
CA GLU A 79 20.25 -2.93 14.46
C GLU A 79 18.74 -2.67 14.25
N GLY A 80 17.91 -3.73 14.25
CA GLY A 80 16.45 -3.59 14.13
C GLY A 80 15.91 -3.13 12.76
N VAL A 81 16.76 -3.05 11.74
CA VAL A 81 16.36 -2.81 10.35
C VAL A 81 16.21 -4.14 9.62
N THR A 82 14.98 -4.42 9.17
CA THR A 82 14.63 -5.64 8.42
C THR A 82 14.12 -5.37 7.00
N GLU A 83 13.75 -4.11 6.70
CA GLU A 83 13.19 -3.70 5.40
C GLU A 83 14.28 -3.51 4.32
N TRP A 84 15.53 -3.38 4.74
CA TRP A 84 16.66 -3.00 3.88
C TRP A 84 17.84 -3.95 4.01
N GLU A 85 18.51 -4.19 2.90
CA GLU A 85 19.75 -4.95 2.81
C GLU A 85 20.87 -4.12 2.18
N VAL A 86 22.12 -4.46 2.50
CA VAL A 86 23.29 -3.84 1.85
C VAL A 86 23.24 -4.12 0.35
N GLY A 87 23.34 -3.07 -0.46
CA GLY A 87 23.22 -3.15 -1.92
C GLY A 87 21.88 -2.65 -2.46
N ASP A 88 20.86 -2.47 -1.60
CA ASP A 88 19.57 -1.93 -2.02
C ASP A 88 19.69 -0.53 -2.61
N ARG A 89 18.96 -0.29 -3.71
CA ARG A 89 18.93 0.99 -4.42
C ARG A 89 17.80 1.84 -3.89
N VAL A 90 18.13 3.01 -3.35
CA VAL A 90 17.17 3.84 -2.61
C VAL A 90 17.23 5.30 -3.00
N VAL A 91 16.07 5.95 -2.99
CA VAL A 91 15.93 7.40 -3.14
C VAL A 91 15.39 7.99 -1.85
N ALA A 92 15.91 9.15 -1.46
CA ALA A 92 15.52 9.83 -0.23
C ALA A 92 14.08 10.31 -0.29
N ASN A 93 13.35 10.14 0.80
CA ASN A 93 12.10 10.84 1.03
C ASN A 93 12.41 12.31 1.40
N PHE A 94 11.76 13.28 0.76
CA PHE A 94 12.12 14.70 0.94
C PHE A 94 11.89 15.18 2.39
N THR A 95 10.77 14.79 2.99
CA THR A 95 10.42 15.09 4.39
C THR A 95 10.52 13.80 5.20
N GLN A 96 11.62 13.61 5.92
CA GLN A 96 12.04 12.31 6.46
C GLN A 96 10.98 11.63 7.35
N GLU A 97 10.24 12.40 8.14
CA GLU A 97 9.23 11.88 9.06
C GLU A 97 7.80 11.89 8.48
N HIS A 98 7.58 12.43 7.27
CA HIS A 98 6.26 12.44 6.66
C HIS A 98 5.96 11.10 5.98
N ILE A 99 5.55 10.13 6.79
CA ILE A 99 5.29 8.76 6.32
C ILE A 99 3.98 8.69 5.54
N ALA A 100 2.90 9.21 6.13
CA ALA A 100 1.55 9.20 5.57
C ALA A 100 0.69 10.31 6.18
N GLY A 101 -0.48 10.55 5.60
CA GLY A 101 -1.48 11.45 6.17
C GLY A 101 -1.08 12.93 6.18
N ARG A 102 -1.66 13.69 7.11
CA ARG A 102 -1.50 15.15 7.19
C ARG A 102 -0.12 15.54 7.72
N LEU A 103 0.54 16.46 7.01
CA LEU A 103 1.80 17.08 7.47
C LEU A 103 1.56 17.96 8.69
N THR A 104 2.35 17.78 9.75
CA THR A 104 2.40 18.67 10.91
C THR A 104 3.60 19.62 10.80
N ARG A 105 3.61 20.70 11.60
CA ARG A 105 4.73 21.65 11.59
C ARG A 105 6.05 20.99 12.00
N ASP A 106 6.03 20.15 13.03
CA ASP A 106 7.24 19.48 13.54
C ASP A 106 7.82 18.53 12.49
N VAL A 107 6.97 17.72 11.85
CA VAL A 107 7.40 16.85 10.74
C VAL A 107 7.95 17.69 9.58
N GLY A 108 7.37 18.86 9.32
CA GLY A 108 7.84 19.81 8.32
C GLY A 108 9.28 20.29 8.52
N LEU A 109 9.81 20.25 9.75
CA LEU A 109 11.20 20.60 10.05
C LEU A 109 12.22 19.53 9.60
N THR A 110 11.74 18.36 9.15
CA THR A 110 12.57 17.24 8.68
C THR A 110 12.81 17.26 7.16
N GLN A 111 12.52 18.38 6.51
CA GLN A 111 12.75 18.60 5.09
C GLN A 111 14.25 18.78 4.80
N LEU A 112 14.79 17.91 3.95
CA LEU A 112 16.21 17.87 3.63
C LEU A 112 16.66 19.11 2.85
N GLY A 113 17.87 19.60 3.13
CA GLY A 113 18.51 20.70 2.39
C GLY A 113 17.90 22.08 2.66
N GLY A 114 17.09 22.23 3.72
CA GLY A 114 16.56 23.52 4.19
C GLY A 114 16.45 23.56 5.71
N GLU A 115 15.34 23.04 6.24
CA GLU A 115 15.02 22.95 7.66
C GLU A 115 15.89 21.88 8.36
N ALA A 116 16.27 20.83 7.62
CA ALA A 116 17.25 19.82 8.02
C ALA A 116 18.47 19.79 7.07
N GLN A 117 19.53 19.09 7.48
CA GLN A 117 20.71 18.87 6.64
C GLN A 117 20.34 18.12 5.35
N GLY A 118 20.93 18.53 4.23
CA GLY A 118 20.72 17.95 2.91
C GLY A 118 21.68 16.80 2.57
N LEU A 119 21.84 16.55 1.27
CA LEU A 119 22.42 15.32 0.74
C LEU A 119 23.63 15.54 -0.18
N LEU A 120 24.20 16.75 -0.25
CA LEU A 120 25.36 17.02 -1.09
C LEU A 120 26.68 16.51 -0.48
N GLY A 121 26.83 15.19 -0.42
CA GLY A 121 27.99 14.49 0.13
C GLY A 121 27.96 12.99 -0.18
N GLU A 122 29.06 12.28 0.09
CA GLU A 122 29.22 10.88 -0.34
C GLU A 122 28.35 9.88 0.46
N TYR A 123 28.08 10.15 1.75
CA TYR A 123 27.31 9.24 2.62
C TYR A 123 26.39 10.00 3.57
N PHE A 124 25.20 9.46 3.83
CA PHE A 124 24.30 9.98 4.87
C PHE A 124 23.59 8.84 5.60
N ILE A 125 23.27 9.09 6.86
CA ILE A 125 22.47 8.18 7.69
C ILE A 125 21.01 8.61 7.60
N PHE A 126 20.13 7.65 7.35
CA PHE A 126 18.68 7.84 7.30
C PHE A 126 18.01 6.96 8.37
N PRO A 127 16.87 7.37 8.95
CA PRO A 127 15.96 6.40 9.53
C PRO A 127 15.54 5.39 8.45
N LYS A 128 15.23 4.15 8.81
CA LYS A 128 14.78 3.12 7.85
C LYS A 128 13.58 3.55 7.00
N THR A 129 12.74 4.45 7.50
CA THR A 129 11.59 5.01 6.77
C THR A 129 11.92 6.22 5.90
N GLY A 130 13.13 6.76 6.00
CA GLY A 130 13.57 7.98 5.33
C GLY A 130 13.89 7.81 3.84
N VAL A 131 13.75 6.61 3.30
CA VAL A 131 14.02 6.28 1.90
C VAL A 131 12.97 5.32 1.34
N VAL A 132 12.94 5.21 0.01
CA VAL A 132 12.10 4.25 -0.74
C VAL A 132 12.92 3.56 -1.84
N ARG A 133 12.46 2.39 -2.32
CA ARG A 133 13.14 1.60 -3.37
C ARG A 133 13.08 2.33 -4.71
N ILE A 134 14.19 2.31 -5.44
CA ILE A 134 14.25 2.82 -6.82
C ILE A 134 13.84 1.71 -7.78
N PRO A 135 12.89 1.93 -8.71
CA PRO A 135 12.58 1.00 -9.80
C PRO A 135 13.80 0.66 -10.66
N ASP A 136 13.89 -0.59 -11.12
CA ASP A 136 15.10 -1.10 -11.78
C ASP A 136 15.49 -0.34 -13.05
N TYR A 137 14.49 0.17 -13.79
CA TYR A 137 14.68 0.87 -15.06
C TYR A 137 15.23 2.30 -14.93
N LEU A 138 15.18 2.91 -13.74
CA LEU A 138 15.68 4.27 -13.50
C LEU A 138 17.15 4.24 -13.08
N SER A 139 17.97 5.18 -13.55
CA SER A 139 19.32 5.42 -13.04
C SER A 139 19.28 6.17 -11.69
N PHE A 140 20.41 6.30 -11.00
CA PHE A 140 20.46 7.12 -9.78
C PHE A 140 20.23 8.61 -10.08
N GLU A 141 20.75 9.09 -11.21
CA GLU A 141 20.52 10.46 -11.68
C GLU A 141 19.06 10.73 -12.02
N GLU A 142 18.37 9.75 -12.62
CA GLU A 142 16.93 9.86 -12.87
C GLU A 142 16.16 9.81 -11.55
N ALA A 143 16.42 8.82 -10.71
CA ALA A 143 15.70 8.66 -9.43
C ALA A 143 15.86 9.88 -8.51
N SER A 144 17.05 10.50 -8.46
CA SER A 144 17.28 11.70 -7.65
C SER A 144 16.47 12.91 -8.11
N CYS A 145 15.87 12.89 -9.30
CA CYS A 145 15.04 14.00 -9.80
C CYS A 145 13.60 14.00 -9.28
N LEU A 146 13.17 12.94 -8.60
CA LEU A 146 11.77 12.66 -8.28
C LEU A 146 11.27 13.23 -6.93
N PRO A 147 12.04 13.21 -5.83
CA PRO A 147 11.47 13.42 -4.49
C PRO A 147 10.88 14.80 -4.23
N CYS A 148 11.44 15.87 -4.79
CA CYS A 148 10.83 17.20 -4.67
C CYS A 148 9.84 17.46 -5.81
N ALA A 149 10.31 17.62 -7.04
CA ALA A 149 9.50 18.16 -8.13
C ALA A 149 8.38 17.22 -8.59
N ALA A 150 8.68 15.95 -8.85
CA ALA A 150 7.68 15.00 -9.34
C ALA A 150 6.65 14.68 -8.25
N LEU A 151 7.11 14.46 -7.02
CA LEU A 151 6.23 14.19 -5.88
C LEU A 151 5.33 15.38 -5.53
N THR A 152 5.82 16.62 -5.69
CA THR A 152 4.98 17.82 -5.50
C THR A 152 3.85 17.86 -6.54
N ALA A 153 4.16 17.61 -7.81
CA ALA A 153 3.16 17.53 -8.87
C ALA A 153 2.17 16.38 -8.62
N TRP A 154 2.67 15.24 -8.13
CA TRP A 154 1.84 14.10 -7.73
C TRP A 154 0.91 14.45 -6.56
N ASN A 155 1.38 15.15 -5.51
CA ASN A 155 0.55 15.57 -4.38
C ASN A 155 -0.51 16.62 -4.78
N ALA A 156 -0.15 17.56 -5.66
CA ALA A 156 -1.09 18.55 -6.20
C ALA A 156 -2.25 17.85 -6.91
N LEU A 157 -1.97 16.79 -7.68
CA LEU A 157 -2.97 16.04 -8.44
C LEU A 157 -3.41 14.73 -7.75
N TYR A 158 -3.08 14.57 -6.47
CA TYR A 158 -3.33 13.33 -5.73
C TYR A 158 -4.82 13.09 -5.56
N GLY A 159 -5.27 11.85 -5.84
CA GLY A 159 -6.70 11.48 -5.90
C GLY A 159 -7.31 11.60 -7.31
N LEU A 160 -6.78 12.48 -8.18
CA LEU A 160 -7.08 12.44 -9.62
C LEU A 160 -6.24 11.37 -10.32
N THR A 161 -4.98 11.20 -9.91
CA THR A 161 -4.07 10.17 -10.44
C THR A 161 -4.51 8.76 -10.04
N LEU A 162 -5.08 8.62 -8.84
CA LEU A 162 -5.50 7.34 -8.30
C LEU A 162 -6.87 6.86 -8.88
N SER A 163 -7.72 7.75 -9.40
CA SER A 163 -9.04 7.40 -9.99
C SER A 163 -8.98 6.65 -11.34
N GLY A 164 -7.81 6.17 -11.77
CA GLY A 164 -7.61 5.42 -13.02
C GLY A 164 -6.90 6.21 -14.11
N LEU A 165 -6.43 7.41 -13.80
CA LEU A 165 -5.43 8.15 -14.58
C LEU A 165 -4.03 7.65 -14.20
N ALA A 166 -3.78 6.34 -14.34
CA ALA A 166 -2.43 5.80 -14.46
C ALA A 166 -1.80 6.15 -15.82
N ARG A 167 -2.12 7.35 -16.32
CA ARG A 167 -1.55 8.03 -17.46
C ARG A 167 -1.67 9.52 -17.17
N PRO A 168 -0.57 10.30 -17.16
CA PRO A 168 -0.67 11.75 -17.35
C PRO A 168 -1.42 12.15 -18.65
N PHE A 169 -1.72 11.19 -19.54
CA PHE A 169 -2.29 11.36 -20.87
C PHE A 169 -3.82 11.41 -20.99
N SER A 170 -4.62 11.27 -19.92
CA SER A 170 -6.10 11.38 -20.06
C SER A 170 -6.68 12.73 -19.62
N CYS A 171 -5.84 13.63 -19.09
CA CYS A 171 -6.17 15.03 -18.88
C CYS A 171 -5.64 15.88 -20.04
N LYS A 172 -6.40 16.91 -20.44
CA LYS A 172 -5.88 17.95 -21.33
C LYS A 172 -4.99 18.88 -20.52
N THR A 173 -3.74 19.03 -20.94
CA THR A 173 -2.75 19.86 -20.23
C THR A 173 -2.48 21.14 -20.99
N ILE A 174 -2.40 22.25 -20.24
CA ILE A 174 -1.98 23.56 -20.76
C ILE A 174 -0.70 23.92 -20.04
N VAL A 175 0.40 24.04 -20.78
CA VAL A 175 1.71 24.42 -20.24
C VAL A 175 2.03 25.87 -20.60
N THR A 176 2.41 26.69 -19.63
CA THR A 176 2.81 28.08 -19.84
C THR A 176 4.34 28.20 -19.82
N SER A 177 4.94 28.96 -20.73
CA SER A 177 6.38 29.26 -20.71
C SER A 177 6.69 30.57 -21.43
N SER A 178 7.85 31.18 -21.16
CA SER A 178 8.38 32.32 -21.93
C SER A 178 9.07 31.89 -23.23
N SER A 179 9.31 30.59 -23.43
CA SER A 179 10.14 30.02 -24.50
C SER A 179 9.36 29.04 -25.36
N ASP A 180 9.30 29.27 -26.66
CA ASP A 180 8.68 28.34 -27.61
C ASP A 180 9.42 27.00 -27.65
N ASP A 181 10.75 26.99 -27.52
CA ASP A 181 11.55 25.76 -27.48
C ASP A 181 11.18 24.87 -26.28
N LYS A 182 10.92 25.49 -25.11
CA LYS A 182 10.44 24.76 -23.92
C LYS A 182 9.02 24.22 -24.13
N LEU A 183 8.14 24.98 -24.80
CA LEU A 183 6.78 24.53 -25.11
C LEU A 183 6.78 23.39 -26.14
N ALA A 184 7.66 23.43 -27.14
CA ALA A 184 7.83 22.35 -28.11
C ALA A 184 8.25 21.05 -27.41
N LYS A 185 9.25 21.12 -26.52
CA LYS A 185 9.66 19.98 -25.70
C LYS A 185 8.52 19.47 -24.79
N ALA A 186 7.76 20.38 -24.17
CA ALA A 186 6.61 19.98 -23.35
C ALA A 186 5.56 19.22 -24.18
N LYS A 187 5.33 19.65 -25.43
CA LYS A 187 4.43 18.97 -26.38
C LYS A 187 4.94 17.57 -26.75
N ASP A 188 6.25 17.42 -26.99
CA ASP A 188 6.87 16.11 -27.24
C ASP A 188 6.73 15.15 -26.05
N LEU A 189 6.67 15.70 -24.83
CA LEU A 189 6.41 14.96 -23.58
C LEU A 189 4.92 14.70 -23.31
N GLY A 190 4.02 15.16 -24.18
CA GLY A 190 2.58 14.90 -24.09
C GLY A 190 1.72 16.09 -23.65
N ALA A 191 2.26 17.31 -23.59
CA ALA A 191 1.43 18.50 -23.34
C ALA A 191 0.41 18.70 -24.48
N THR A 192 -0.86 18.95 -24.13
CA THR A 192 -1.92 19.12 -25.13
C THR A 192 -1.86 20.51 -25.78
N TYR A 193 -1.65 21.55 -24.97
CA TYR A 193 -1.56 22.94 -25.39
C TYR A 193 -0.37 23.62 -24.72
N GLY A 194 0.17 24.64 -25.39
CA GLY A 194 1.22 25.51 -24.87
C GLY A 194 0.82 26.98 -25.03
N ILE A 195 1.06 27.79 -24.00
CA ILE A 195 0.86 29.25 -24.04
C ILE A 195 2.20 29.93 -23.79
N ASN A 196 2.64 30.73 -24.77
CA ASN A 196 3.80 31.58 -24.59
C ASN A 196 3.39 32.93 -23.99
N TYR A 197 3.65 33.13 -22.69
CA TYR A 197 3.19 34.34 -21.99
C TYR A 197 3.97 35.62 -22.38
N ASN A 198 5.05 35.54 -23.16
CA ASN A 198 5.66 36.72 -23.77
C ASN A 198 4.88 37.20 -25.01
N LYS A 199 4.20 36.27 -25.72
CA LYS A 199 3.42 36.57 -26.92
C LYS A 199 1.94 36.84 -26.60
N ALA A 200 1.43 36.14 -25.59
CA ALA A 200 0.10 36.35 -25.03
C ALA A 200 0.24 36.65 -23.53
N PRO A 201 0.51 37.93 -23.14
CA PRO A 201 0.70 38.32 -21.75
C PRO A 201 -0.50 37.96 -20.86
N ASP A 202 -1.71 38.07 -21.39
CA ASP A 202 -2.92 37.56 -20.76
C ASP A 202 -3.12 36.08 -21.09
N TRP A 203 -2.32 35.24 -20.45
CA TRP A 203 -2.40 33.79 -20.62
C TRP A 203 -3.71 33.21 -20.05
N ALA A 204 -4.37 33.91 -19.12
CA ALA A 204 -5.64 33.48 -18.54
C ALA A 204 -6.77 33.54 -19.56
N ALA A 205 -6.87 34.65 -20.32
CA ALA A 205 -7.81 34.74 -21.44
C ALA A 205 -7.56 33.67 -22.50
N GLU A 206 -6.30 33.34 -22.79
CA GLU A 206 -5.96 32.28 -23.73
C GLU A 206 -6.33 30.89 -23.20
N ALA A 207 -6.12 30.63 -21.91
CA ALA A 207 -6.58 29.39 -21.26
C ALA A 207 -8.11 29.26 -21.30
N MET A 208 -8.83 30.36 -21.06
CA MET A 208 -10.29 30.42 -21.22
C MET A 208 -10.70 30.15 -22.67
N ARG A 209 -10.00 30.71 -23.65
CA ARG A 209 -10.26 30.46 -25.07
C ARG A 209 -10.06 28.99 -25.43
N ILE A 210 -8.95 28.38 -24.99
CA ILE A 210 -8.62 26.96 -25.22
C ILE A 210 -9.69 26.04 -24.59
N THR A 211 -10.24 26.44 -23.46
CA THR A 211 -11.28 25.69 -22.71
C THR A 211 -12.71 26.06 -23.12
N ASN A 212 -12.90 26.85 -24.18
CA ASN A 212 -14.21 27.33 -24.66
C ASN A 212 -15.02 28.04 -23.56
N GLY A 213 -14.35 28.88 -22.77
CA GLY A 213 -14.95 29.66 -21.68
C GLY A 213 -15.24 28.89 -20.41
N LYS A 214 -14.90 27.59 -20.32
CA LYS A 214 -15.13 26.78 -19.12
C LYS A 214 -14.13 27.03 -18.00
N GLY A 215 -12.90 27.40 -18.35
CA GLY A 215 -11.78 27.49 -17.42
C GLY A 215 -11.12 26.14 -17.13
N VAL A 216 -10.05 26.19 -16.34
CA VAL A 216 -9.22 25.04 -15.98
C VAL A 216 -9.67 24.45 -14.65
N ASP A 217 -9.83 23.12 -14.58
CA ASP A 217 -10.26 22.41 -13.37
C ASP A 217 -9.20 22.40 -12.27
N HIS A 218 -7.93 22.24 -12.66
CA HIS A 218 -6.78 22.19 -11.74
C HIS A 218 -5.62 23.05 -12.25
N ILE A 219 -5.19 24.00 -11.45
CA ILE A 219 -4.03 24.85 -11.71
C ILE A 219 -2.90 24.48 -10.78
N VAL A 220 -1.70 24.26 -11.34
CA VAL A 220 -0.46 24.07 -10.59
C VAL A 220 0.26 25.42 -10.56
N GLU A 221 0.05 26.18 -9.49
CA GLU A 221 0.53 27.57 -9.36
C GLU A 221 1.93 27.60 -8.74
N ILE A 222 2.91 27.99 -9.57
CA ILE A 222 4.35 28.00 -9.23
C ILE A 222 4.90 29.43 -9.12
N GLY A 223 4.28 30.40 -9.81
CA GLY A 223 4.74 31.79 -9.83
C GLY A 223 4.49 32.50 -8.50
N GLY A 224 3.33 32.25 -7.89
CA GLY A 224 2.95 32.78 -6.58
C GLY A 224 2.20 34.10 -6.68
N THR A 225 2.50 35.06 -5.81
CA THR A 225 1.68 36.26 -5.57
C THR A 225 1.37 37.06 -6.84
N LEU A 226 2.30 37.14 -7.80
CA LEU A 226 2.13 37.95 -9.02
C LEU A 226 1.35 37.24 -10.14
N THR A 227 1.22 35.92 -10.09
CA THR A 227 0.50 35.12 -11.09
C THR A 227 -0.86 34.64 -10.57
N LEU A 228 -1.09 34.70 -9.25
CA LEU A 228 -2.28 34.16 -8.61
C LEU A 228 -3.59 34.78 -9.13
N GLN A 229 -3.61 36.07 -9.46
CA GLN A 229 -4.80 36.72 -10.05
C GLN A 229 -5.18 36.06 -11.38
N ALA A 230 -4.22 35.92 -12.28
CA ALA A 230 -4.44 35.27 -13.57
C ALA A 230 -4.84 33.79 -13.42
N SER A 231 -4.33 33.11 -12.38
CA SER A 231 -4.79 31.76 -12.03
C SER A 231 -6.28 31.74 -11.63
N PHE A 232 -6.76 32.68 -10.82
CA PHE A 232 -8.21 32.79 -10.57
C PHE A 232 -8.99 33.08 -11.85
N ASP A 233 -8.49 33.95 -12.71
CA ASP A 233 -9.16 34.33 -13.96
C ASP A 233 -9.23 33.17 -14.97
N ALA A 234 -8.25 32.26 -14.94
CA ALA A 234 -8.20 31.06 -15.76
C ALA A 234 -8.95 29.86 -15.14
N THR A 235 -9.27 29.90 -13.85
CA THR A 235 -9.88 28.76 -13.13
C THR A 235 -11.36 28.62 -13.48
N GLY A 236 -11.77 27.39 -13.76
CA GLY A 236 -13.17 27.05 -13.97
C GLY A 236 -13.97 27.10 -12.66
N PHE A 237 -15.29 27.20 -12.78
CA PHE A 237 -16.17 27.16 -11.61
C PHE A 237 -16.01 25.84 -10.84
N ASN A 238 -15.85 25.89 -9.51
CA ASN A 238 -15.47 24.76 -8.65
C ASN A 238 -14.06 24.17 -8.88
N GLY A 239 -13.18 24.88 -9.58
CA GLY A 239 -11.80 24.42 -9.81
C GLY A 239 -10.93 24.43 -8.55
N GLN A 240 -9.69 23.98 -8.70
CA GLN A 240 -8.69 23.98 -7.62
C GLN A 240 -7.37 24.61 -8.08
N ILE A 241 -6.84 25.51 -7.27
CA ILE A 241 -5.55 26.17 -7.46
C ILE A 241 -4.59 25.61 -6.41
N HIS A 242 -3.59 24.86 -6.85
CA HIS A 242 -2.56 24.25 -6.01
C HIS A 242 -1.35 25.18 -5.94
N CYS A 243 -1.22 25.94 -4.86
CA CYS A 243 -0.12 26.87 -4.64
C CYS A 243 1.11 26.14 -4.10
N ILE A 244 2.19 26.11 -4.89
CA ILE A 244 3.43 25.39 -4.58
C ILE A 244 4.56 26.34 -4.16
N GLY A 245 4.75 27.45 -4.87
CA GLY A 245 5.92 28.30 -4.70
C GLY A 245 5.69 29.76 -5.06
N HIS A 246 6.74 30.56 -4.83
CA HIS A 246 6.75 32.00 -5.06
C HIS A 246 7.92 32.39 -5.99
N ILE A 247 8.08 31.74 -7.14
CA ILE A 247 9.22 32.01 -8.05
C ILE A 247 9.28 33.48 -8.44
N THR A 248 8.13 34.16 -8.57
CA THR A 248 8.10 35.58 -8.95
C THR A 248 8.33 36.55 -7.80
N ASN A 249 8.46 36.07 -6.56
CA ASN A 249 8.76 36.89 -5.39
C ASN A 249 10.03 36.40 -4.67
N PRO A 250 11.21 36.97 -5.01
CA PRO A 250 12.49 36.57 -4.41
C PRO A 250 12.67 37.00 -2.94
N ASP A 251 11.76 37.81 -2.38
CA ASP A 251 11.71 38.16 -0.96
C ASP A 251 10.26 38.13 -0.44
N PRO A 252 9.71 36.93 -0.17
CA PRO A 252 8.32 36.76 0.25
C PRO A 252 8.03 37.25 1.68
N LEU A 253 9.06 37.48 2.49
CA LEU A 253 8.93 38.01 3.85
C LEU A 253 9.19 39.51 3.93
N GLY A 254 9.78 40.10 2.89
CA GLY A 254 9.79 41.54 2.63
C GLY A 254 10.21 42.36 3.84
N ALA A 255 11.51 42.52 4.06
CA ALA A 255 11.96 43.73 4.76
C ALA A 255 11.74 44.94 3.83
N GLY A 256 10.48 45.40 3.68
CA GLY A 256 10.14 46.71 3.12
C GLY A 256 9.67 46.80 1.65
N LYS A 257 8.95 45.81 1.09
CA LYS A 257 8.21 46.01 -0.19
C LYS A 257 6.75 45.55 -0.09
N ASP A 258 5.81 46.46 -0.35
CA ASP A 258 4.36 46.21 -0.43
C ASP A 258 3.98 45.41 -1.69
N LEU A 259 4.39 44.15 -1.78
CA LEU A 259 3.86 43.20 -2.78
C LEU A 259 2.53 42.65 -2.26
N ARG A 260 1.42 43.28 -2.68
CA ARG A 260 0.07 42.82 -2.34
C ARG A 260 -0.44 41.85 -3.41
N GLY A 261 -0.84 40.65 -2.97
CA GLY A 261 -1.56 39.69 -3.81
C GLY A 261 -3.01 40.09 -4.03
N PRO A 262 -3.75 39.34 -4.87
CA PRO A 262 -5.17 39.58 -5.09
C PRO A 262 -6.01 39.26 -3.84
N ASP A 263 -7.25 39.74 -3.79
CA ASP A 263 -8.22 39.35 -2.76
C ASP A 263 -8.67 37.89 -2.98
N ALA A 264 -7.83 36.96 -2.53
CA ALA A 264 -8.04 35.53 -2.73
C ALA A 264 -9.32 35.02 -2.07
N ALA A 265 -9.80 35.67 -1.01
CA ALA A 265 -11.03 35.25 -0.33
C ALA A 265 -12.25 35.57 -1.20
N PHE A 266 -12.32 36.78 -1.73
CA PHE A 266 -13.38 37.17 -2.66
C PHE A 266 -13.31 36.34 -3.96
N LEU A 267 -12.13 36.19 -4.55
CA LEU A 267 -11.98 35.44 -5.81
C LEU A 267 -12.29 33.95 -5.67
N ALA A 268 -11.93 33.33 -4.53
CA ALA A 268 -12.30 31.95 -4.25
C ALA A 268 -13.82 31.79 -4.10
N LEU A 269 -14.49 32.77 -3.47
CA LEU A 269 -15.94 32.80 -3.36
C LEU A 269 -16.62 33.01 -4.73
N ASP A 270 -16.12 33.91 -5.56
CA ASP A 270 -16.66 34.21 -6.89
C ASP A 270 -16.59 32.98 -7.82
N ARG A 271 -15.47 32.23 -7.77
CA ARG A 271 -15.26 31.04 -8.59
C ARG A 271 -15.73 29.73 -7.96
N LEU A 272 -16.19 29.77 -6.70
CA LEU A 272 -16.40 28.60 -5.82
C LEU A 272 -15.18 27.64 -5.81
N CYS A 273 -13.97 28.16 -5.97
CA CYS A 273 -12.77 27.35 -6.13
C CYS A 273 -12.02 27.11 -4.82
N VAL A 274 -11.23 26.04 -4.77
CA VAL A 274 -10.35 25.74 -3.63
C VAL A 274 -8.94 26.26 -3.92
N VAL A 275 -8.37 27.06 -3.02
CA VAL A 275 -6.95 27.41 -3.04
C VAL A 275 -6.22 26.59 -1.99
N ARG A 276 -5.33 25.71 -2.42
CA ARG A 276 -4.64 24.73 -1.57
C ARG A 276 -3.13 24.94 -1.60
N GLY A 277 -2.51 25.16 -0.44
CA GLY A 277 -1.06 25.09 -0.31
C GLY A 277 -0.55 23.65 -0.41
N VAL A 278 0.53 23.44 -1.19
CA VAL A 278 1.17 22.13 -1.38
C VAL A 278 2.65 22.24 -1.04
N VAL A 279 3.10 21.36 -0.13
CA VAL A 279 4.52 21.17 0.19
C VAL A 279 4.83 19.70 -0.04
N VAL A 280 5.57 19.41 -1.11
CA VAL A 280 6.04 18.07 -1.51
C VAL A 280 4.98 16.98 -1.26
N GLY A 281 5.30 15.79 -0.79
CA GLY A 281 4.36 14.70 -0.51
C GLY A 281 4.93 13.71 0.50
N SER A 282 4.11 12.78 0.97
CA SER A 282 4.51 11.76 1.95
C SER A 282 5.34 10.63 1.32
N ARG A 283 5.97 9.81 2.17
CA ARG A 283 6.62 8.56 1.76
C ARG A 283 5.65 7.64 1.01
N GLU A 284 4.44 7.46 1.53
CA GLU A 284 3.38 6.67 0.88
C GLU A 284 3.08 7.20 -0.53
N GLN A 285 2.91 8.51 -0.68
CA GLN A 285 2.68 9.13 -1.99
C GLN A 285 3.87 8.94 -2.94
N LEU A 286 5.10 8.94 -2.41
CA LEU A 286 6.31 8.68 -3.19
C LEU A 286 6.36 7.23 -3.67
N GLN A 287 5.97 6.26 -2.84
CA GLN A 287 5.87 4.85 -3.22
C GLN A 287 4.80 4.66 -4.31
N ASP A 288 3.60 5.21 -4.12
CA ASP A 288 2.51 5.16 -5.11
C ASP A 288 2.93 5.77 -6.46
N MET A 289 3.62 6.91 -6.42
CA MET A 289 4.15 7.57 -7.62
C MET A 289 5.17 6.69 -8.34
N LEU A 290 6.11 6.07 -7.60
CA LEU A 290 7.14 5.21 -8.19
C LEU A 290 6.54 3.93 -8.79
N GLU A 291 5.54 3.32 -8.15
CA GLU A 291 4.80 2.18 -8.72
C GLU A 291 4.06 2.55 -10.01
N CYS A 292 3.45 3.74 -10.04
CA CYS A 292 2.81 4.28 -11.25
C CYS A 292 3.82 4.53 -12.36
N PHE A 293 4.99 5.09 -12.02
CA PHE A 293 6.07 5.37 -12.96
C PHE A 293 6.65 4.08 -13.51
N GLU A 294 6.87 3.06 -12.68
CA GLU A 294 7.35 1.74 -13.10
C GLU A 294 6.38 1.04 -14.06
N SER A 295 5.07 1.11 -13.77
CA SER A 295 4.05 0.52 -14.64
C SER A 295 3.95 1.16 -16.03
N ASN A 296 4.45 2.40 -16.18
CA ASN A 296 4.37 3.18 -17.41
C ASN A 296 5.75 3.56 -17.99
N GLU A 297 6.84 3.06 -17.37
CA GLU A 297 8.23 3.44 -17.65
C GLU A 297 8.47 4.96 -17.78
N ILE A 298 7.86 5.76 -16.90
CA ILE A 298 7.97 7.23 -16.94
C ILE A 298 9.35 7.66 -16.46
N ARG A 299 10.07 8.42 -17.30
CA ARG A 299 11.41 8.94 -16.98
C ARG A 299 11.38 10.45 -16.75
N PRO A 300 12.13 10.97 -15.76
CA PRO A 300 12.31 12.40 -15.59
C PRO A 300 13.21 12.97 -16.68
N VAL A 301 13.02 14.24 -17.01
CA VAL A 301 13.87 14.96 -17.96
C VAL A 301 15.05 15.57 -17.21
N ILE A 302 16.26 15.11 -17.56
CA ILE A 302 17.52 15.67 -17.06
C ILE A 302 18.07 16.64 -18.11
N ASP A 303 18.35 17.87 -17.70
CA ASP A 303 18.98 18.89 -18.56
C ASP A 303 20.48 18.62 -18.69
N ARG A 304 21.16 18.49 -17.55
CA ARG A 304 22.61 18.36 -17.48
C ARG A 304 23.03 17.63 -16.21
N VAL A 305 24.11 16.85 -16.33
CA VAL A 305 24.78 16.19 -15.22
C VAL A 305 26.17 16.80 -15.03
N PHE A 306 26.44 17.34 -13.86
CA PHE A 306 27.74 17.86 -13.42
C PHE A 306 28.46 16.82 -12.55
N SER A 307 29.79 16.88 -12.49
CA SER A 307 30.55 16.08 -11.52
C SER A 307 30.44 16.70 -10.13
N PHE A 308 30.77 15.92 -9.10
CA PHE A 308 30.77 16.38 -7.71
C PHE A 308 31.67 17.60 -7.50
N GLU A 309 32.83 17.65 -8.14
CA GLU A 309 33.79 18.77 -8.06
C GLU A 309 33.22 20.08 -8.60
N ASN A 310 32.30 19.97 -9.57
CA ASN A 310 31.68 21.07 -10.27
C ASN A 310 30.33 21.45 -9.65
N ALA A 311 30.13 21.16 -8.36
CA ALA A 311 28.88 21.47 -7.66
C ALA A 311 28.51 22.97 -7.78
N ARG A 312 29.47 23.90 -7.64
CA ARG A 312 29.21 25.35 -7.79
C ARG A 312 28.66 25.69 -9.18
N GLU A 313 29.26 25.15 -10.25
CA GLU A 313 28.81 25.36 -11.63
C GLU A 313 27.39 24.82 -11.84
N ALA A 314 27.01 23.73 -11.16
CA ALA A 314 25.65 23.21 -11.20
C ALA A 314 24.64 24.18 -10.57
N TYR A 315 25.00 24.85 -9.46
CA TYR A 315 24.18 25.92 -8.86
C TYR A 315 24.09 27.15 -9.77
N ASP A 316 25.20 27.59 -10.37
CA ASP A 316 25.20 28.70 -11.33
C ASP A 316 24.30 28.40 -12.53
N HIS A 317 24.38 27.18 -13.08
CA HIS A 317 23.54 26.74 -14.20
C HIS A 317 22.06 26.69 -13.83
N LEU A 318 21.72 26.15 -12.64
CA LEU A 318 20.36 26.19 -12.10
C LEU A 318 19.85 27.64 -12.01
N TRP A 319 20.65 28.53 -11.42
CA TRP A 319 20.25 29.92 -11.16
C TRP A 319 20.04 30.73 -12.43
N SER A 320 20.77 30.41 -13.50
CA SER A 320 20.59 31.03 -14.82
C SER A 320 19.19 30.85 -15.41
N SER A 321 18.40 29.88 -14.92
CA SER A 321 17.05 29.55 -15.41
C SER A 321 16.98 29.17 -16.91
N THR A 322 18.12 28.91 -17.55
CA THR A 322 18.20 28.53 -18.97
C THR A 322 17.93 27.05 -19.21
N HIS A 323 18.02 26.22 -18.18
CA HIS A 323 17.84 24.76 -18.24
C HIS A 323 16.40 24.34 -18.60
N THR A 324 16.26 23.14 -19.17
CA THR A 324 14.99 22.44 -19.38
C THR A 324 15.02 21.07 -18.72
N GLY A 325 14.26 20.90 -17.63
CA GLY A 325 14.34 19.71 -16.79
C GLY A 325 15.26 19.93 -15.60
N LYS A 326 15.78 18.82 -15.05
CA LYS A 326 16.50 18.79 -13.78
C LYS A 326 18.01 18.85 -13.97
N VAL A 327 18.69 19.57 -13.07
CA VAL A 327 20.15 19.64 -12.99
C VAL A 327 20.62 18.64 -11.95
N VAL A 328 21.56 17.76 -12.32
CA VAL A 328 22.02 16.67 -11.46
C VAL A 328 23.52 16.80 -11.19
N ILE A 329 23.94 16.52 -9.97
CA ILE A 329 25.32 16.34 -9.56
C ILE A 329 25.55 14.85 -9.36
N ARG A 330 26.44 14.27 -10.16
CA ARG A 330 26.87 12.87 -10.04
C ARG A 330 28.00 12.77 -9.01
N MET A 331 27.85 11.86 -8.07
CA MET A 331 28.88 11.56 -7.06
C MET A 331 29.98 10.69 -7.67
N MET A 332 31.23 10.85 -7.23
CA MET A 332 32.38 10.18 -7.85
C MET A 332 32.23 8.64 -7.90
N GLU A 333 32.58 8.05 -9.05
CA GLU A 333 32.79 6.61 -9.18
C GLU A 333 34.17 6.22 -8.62
N GLU A 334 34.25 5.06 -7.96
CA GLU A 334 35.55 4.46 -7.66
C GLU A 334 36.34 4.18 -8.94
N ASP A 335 37.61 4.53 -8.88
CA ASP A 335 38.61 4.35 -9.92
C ASP A 335 38.52 2.94 -10.53
N LYS A 336 38.05 2.87 -11.78
CA LYS A 336 37.94 1.63 -12.57
C LYS A 336 39.32 0.99 -12.82
N SER A 337 40.43 1.65 -12.44
CA SER A 337 41.80 1.13 -12.54
C SER A 337 42.10 -0.12 -11.69
N LYS A 338 41.28 -0.45 -10.67
CA LYS A 338 41.49 -1.63 -9.80
C LYS A 338 40.55 -2.81 -10.02
N LYS A 339 39.67 -2.79 -11.03
CA LYS A 339 38.99 -4.02 -11.46
C LYS A 339 39.93 -4.83 -12.35
N ARG A 340 40.41 -5.96 -11.83
CA ARG A 340 41.01 -7.06 -12.62
C ARG A 340 40.23 -7.20 -13.93
N LYS A 341 40.93 -7.19 -15.07
CA LYS A 341 40.38 -7.40 -16.43
C LYS A 341 39.57 -8.71 -16.49
N GLY A 342 38.30 -8.63 -16.10
CA GLY A 342 37.27 -9.64 -16.34
C GLY A 342 36.61 -9.32 -17.67
N SER A 343 36.84 -10.19 -18.64
CA SER A 343 36.35 -10.12 -20.02
C SER A 343 34.88 -9.67 -20.15
N LYS A 344 34.62 -8.67 -21.00
CA LYS A 344 33.28 -8.40 -21.56
C LYS A 344 32.86 -9.59 -22.42
N HIS A 345 32.04 -10.49 -21.88
CA HIS A 345 31.38 -11.52 -22.69
C HIS A 345 29.91 -11.16 -22.91
N ASP A 346 29.62 -10.88 -24.17
CA ASP A 346 28.29 -10.79 -24.76
C ASP A 346 27.49 -12.08 -24.49
N LYS A 347 26.19 -11.97 -24.17
CA LYS A 347 25.34 -13.13 -23.78
C LYS A 347 24.94 -14.01 -24.98
N THR A 348 25.45 -13.74 -26.17
CA THR A 348 25.08 -14.41 -27.42
C THR A 348 26.09 -15.50 -27.80
N GLY A 349 25.68 -16.77 -27.78
CA GLY A 349 26.52 -17.91 -28.19
C GLY A 349 25.96 -19.26 -27.73
N CYS A 350 26.49 -20.37 -28.25
CA CYS A 350 26.09 -21.71 -27.80
C CYS A 350 26.43 -21.92 -26.30
N LEU A 351 25.66 -22.77 -25.63
CA LEU A 351 25.85 -23.11 -24.21
C LEU A 351 27.26 -23.63 -23.97
N THR A 352 27.82 -24.46 -24.86
CA THR A 352 29.19 -24.97 -24.74
C THR A 352 30.25 -23.85 -24.67
N CYS A 353 30.15 -22.82 -25.51
CA CYS A 353 31.07 -21.67 -25.46
C CYS A 353 30.83 -20.78 -24.23
N ARG A 354 29.56 -20.62 -23.82
CA ARG A 354 29.17 -19.85 -22.63
C ARG A 354 29.68 -20.49 -21.34
N TYR A 355 29.50 -21.81 -21.16
CA TYR A 355 30.00 -22.55 -20.00
C TYR A 355 31.52 -22.45 -19.87
N ARG A 356 32.24 -22.48 -21.00
CA ARG A 356 33.70 -22.33 -21.04
C ARG A 356 34.17 -20.88 -20.93
N ARG A 357 33.24 -19.92 -20.79
CA ARG A 357 33.50 -18.46 -20.74
C ARG A 357 34.38 -18.00 -21.92
N LYS A 358 34.08 -18.47 -23.14
CA LYS A 358 34.74 -18.06 -24.39
C LYS A 358 33.72 -17.44 -25.34
N LYS A 359 34.15 -16.42 -26.10
CA LYS A 359 33.31 -15.74 -27.09
C LYS A 359 32.96 -16.72 -28.21
N CYS A 360 31.67 -16.87 -28.51
CA CYS A 360 31.19 -17.65 -29.65
C CYS A 360 31.26 -16.76 -30.89
N THR A 361 32.37 -16.80 -31.62
CA THR A 361 32.68 -15.81 -32.68
C THR A 361 32.08 -16.16 -34.04
N GLU A 362 31.64 -17.39 -34.23
CA GLU A 362 31.22 -17.92 -35.53
C GLU A 362 29.87 -18.63 -35.33
N ASN A 363 28.80 -17.85 -35.17
CA ASN A 363 27.46 -18.32 -34.79
C ASN A 363 26.73 -19.06 -35.94
N THR A 364 27.46 -19.81 -36.76
CA THR A 364 27.00 -20.58 -37.92
C THR A 364 26.10 -21.74 -37.49
N PHE A 365 25.07 -22.02 -38.29
CA PHE A 365 24.16 -23.15 -38.09
C PHE A 365 24.65 -24.35 -38.92
N PRO A 366 24.67 -25.59 -38.40
CA PRO A 366 24.16 -26.04 -37.09
C PRO A 366 25.17 -25.96 -35.94
N ASN A 367 26.48 -25.88 -36.22
CA ASN A 367 27.55 -25.85 -35.20
C ASN A 367 28.41 -24.59 -35.32
N CYS A 368 28.79 -23.99 -34.19
CA CYS A 368 29.70 -22.84 -34.22
C CYS A 368 31.13 -23.28 -34.55
N GLY A 369 31.86 -22.49 -35.34
CA GLY A 369 33.20 -22.87 -35.80
C GLY A 369 34.22 -23.00 -34.67
N THR A 370 33.99 -22.38 -33.50
CA THR A 370 34.79 -22.59 -32.28
C THR A 370 34.63 -23.99 -31.70
N CYS A 371 33.40 -24.54 -31.67
CA CYS A 371 33.14 -25.90 -31.19
C CYS A 371 33.69 -26.95 -32.17
N ILE A 372 33.51 -26.73 -33.48
CA ILE A 372 34.04 -27.61 -34.53
C ILE A 372 35.57 -27.73 -34.42
N ARG A 373 36.28 -26.60 -34.37
CA ARG A 373 37.75 -26.56 -34.36
C ARG A 373 38.36 -27.22 -33.13
N LEU A 374 37.62 -27.26 -32.02
CA LEU A 374 38.06 -27.85 -30.77
C LEU A 374 37.51 -29.27 -30.55
N ASN A 375 36.80 -29.82 -31.55
CA ASN A 375 36.14 -31.11 -31.49
C ASN A 375 35.22 -31.26 -30.27
N LEU A 376 34.40 -30.23 -30.00
CA LEU A 376 33.46 -30.18 -28.88
C LEU A 376 32.01 -30.18 -29.38
N GLU A 377 31.13 -30.82 -28.64
CA GLU A 377 29.69 -30.79 -28.91
C GLU A 377 29.13 -29.37 -28.74
N CYS A 378 28.41 -28.87 -29.77
CA CYS A 378 27.88 -27.52 -29.79
C CYS A 378 26.41 -27.51 -29.32
N VAL A 379 26.19 -27.34 -28.01
CA VAL A 379 24.84 -27.37 -27.42
C VAL A 379 24.26 -25.96 -27.44
N ARG A 380 23.03 -25.78 -27.93
CA ARG A 380 22.29 -24.50 -27.88
C ARG A 380 21.00 -24.66 -27.08
N ASP A 381 20.47 -23.56 -26.56
CA ASP A 381 19.13 -23.53 -25.98
C ASP A 381 18.10 -24.01 -27.02
N PRO A 382 17.10 -24.81 -26.63
CA PRO A 382 16.07 -25.27 -27.55
C PRO A 382 15.32 -24.09 -28.16
N ILE A 383 15.07 -24.14 -29.48
CA ILE A 383 14.32 -23.12 -30.20
C ILE A 383 12.91 -23.04 -29.58
N ARG A 384 12.56 -21.89 -28.97
CA ARG A 384 11.17 -21.61 -28.59
C ARG A 384 10.30 -21.68 -29.85
N ARG A 385 9.43 -22.69 -29.93
CA ARG A 385 8.39 -22.74 -30.97
C ARG A 385 7.38 -21.63 -30.71
N ILE A 386 7.46 -20.57 -31.50
CA ILE A 386 6.36 -19.61 -31.64
C ILE A 386 5.27 -20.35 -32.42
N VAL A 387 4.12 -20.60 -31.80
CA VAL A 387 2.94 -21.12 -32.52
C VAL A 387 2.46 -20.00 -33.44
N PRO A 388 2.44 -20.20 -34.77
CA PRO A 388 1.89 -19.20 -35.67
C PRO A 388 0.39 -19.05 -35.44
N ARG A 389 -0.07 -17.82 -35.20
CA ARG A 389 -1.48 -17.47 -35.39
C ARG A 389 -1.78 -17.63 -36.87
N THR A 390 -2.45 -18.70 -37.26
CA THR A 390 -3.10 -18.80 -38.56
C THR A 390 -4.27 -17.83 -38.56
N GLY A 391 -4.13 -16.74 -39.31
CA GLY A 391 -5.26 -15.93 -39.74
C GLY A 391 -6.15 -16.80 -40.61
N ASP A 392 -7.43 -16.81 -40.30
CA ASP A 392 -8.46 -17.21 -41.23
C ASP A 392 -9.33 -15.98 -41.48
N ASP A 393 -9.00 -15.31 -42.58
CA ASP A 393 -9.82 -14.30 -43.24
C ASP A 393 -11.03 -15.02 -43.87
N SER A 394 -12.00 -15.41 -43.06
CA SER A 394 -13.37 -15.63 -43.53
C SER A 394 -14.32 -15.67 -42.33
N ILE A 395 -15.12 -14.60 -42.22
CA ILE A 395 -16.54 -14.56 -41.83
C ILE A 395 -16.85 -13.06 -41.61
N GLN A 396 -16.70 -12.29 -42.69
CA GLN A 396 -17.58 -11.16 -42.94
C GLN A 396 -18.69 -11.68 -43.85
N SER A 397 -19.77 -12.14 -43.25
CA SER A 397 -21.14 -12.09 -43.79
C SER A 397 -22.03 -12.97 -42.93
N GLN A 398 -22.82 -12.31 -42.10
CA GLN A 398 -24.05 -12.75 -41.43
C GLN A 398 -24.05 -12.16 -40.03
N LEU A 399 -24.53 -10.92 -39.95
CA LEU A 399 -25.35 -10.37 -38.86
C LEU A 399 -25.66 -8.90 -39.21
N ALA A 400 -26.19 -8.70 -40.42
CA ALA A 400 -26.89 -7.49 -40.79
C ALA A 400 -28.28 -7.94 -41.23
N GLN A 401 -29.18 -8.12 -40.26
CA GLN A 401 -30.65 -8.07 -40.44
C GLN A 401 -31.32 -8.32 -39.08
N ARG A 402 -31.66 -7.23 -38.39
CA ARG A 402 -32.94 -6.98 -37.69
C ARG A 402 -32.78 -5.82 -36.71
N GLN A 403 -33.26 -4.65 -37.12
CA GLN A 403 -33.74 -3.58 -36.24
C GLN A 403 -35.25 -3.80 -35.95
N PRO A 404 -35.92 -3.02 -35.06
CA PRO A 404 -36.20 -3.44 -33.69
C PRO A 404 -37.72 -3.48 -33.45
N ASN A 405 -38.16 -3.88 -32.25
CA ASN A 405 -39.29 -3.20 -31.62
C ASN A 405 -39.22 -3.34 -30.09
N PRO A 406 -39.80 -2.37 -29.36
CA PRO A 406 -39.26 -1.91 -28.08
C PRO A 406 -40.11 -2.37 -26.91
N THR A 407 -39.47 -2.83 -25.83
CA THR A 407 -40.07 -2.71 -24.51
C THR A 407 -39.00 -2.74 -23.42
N THR A 408 -39.07 -1.69 -22.60
CA THR A 408 -38.48 -1.54 -21.26
C THR A 408 -36.95 -1.51 -21.17
N GLN A 409 -36.42 -0.31 -21.40
CA GLN A 409 -35.13 0.11 -20.87
C GLN A 409 -35.12 -0.07 -19.35
N LEU A 410 -34.37 -1.07 -18.85
CA LEU A 410 -33.72 -0.95 -17.56
C LEU A 410 -32.57 0.07 -17.71
N ALA A 411 -32.49 1.01 -16.78
CA ALA A 411 -31.43 2.01 -16.70
C ALA A 411 -30.04 1.36 -16.71
N PRO A 412 -28.99 2.05 -17.22
CA PRO A 412 -27.64 1.50 -17.23
C PRO A 412 -27.12 1.30 -15.79
N LEU A 413 -26.59 0.11 -15.53
CA LEU A 413 -25.95 -0.31 -14.27
C LEU A 413 -24.85 0.67 -13.83
N PRO A 414 -24.70 0.97 -12.52
CA PRO A 414 -23.64 1.84 -12.00
C PRO A 414 -22.27 1.16 -11.87
N LEU A 415 -22.16 -0.14 -12.13
CA LEU A 415 -20.90 -0.84 -12.28
C LEU A 415 -20.24 -0.38 -13.60
N ASN A 416 -19.29 0.56 -13.55
CA ASN A 416 -18.52 1.00 -14.72
C ASN A 416 -17.65 -0.16 -15.27
N LEU A 417 -18.24 -1.08 -16.02
CA LEU A 417 -17.63 -2.31 -16.53
C LEU A 417 -17.05 -2.14 -17.94
N ASN A 418 -16.69 -0.90 -18.30
CA ASN A 418 -16.27 -0.53 -19.65
C ASN A 418 -14.98 -1.25 -20.11
N SER A 419 -14.18 -1.80 -19.19
CA SER A 419 -12.99 -2.60 -19.49
C SER A 419 -13.28 -4.11 -19.47
N PRO A 420 -12.80 -4.89 -20.47
CA PRO A 420 -12.84 -6.36 -20.43
C PRO A 420 -12.27 -6.96 -19.15
N LYS A 421 -11.16 -6.40 -18.64
CA LYS A 421 -10.53 -6.87 -17.39
C LYS A 421 -11.40 -6.62 -16.15
N ARG A 422 -12.15 -5.52 -16.12
CA ARG A 422 -13.08 -5.23 -15.01
C ARG A 422 -14.28 -6.18 -15.02
N ARG A 423 -14.80 -6.51 -16.20
CA ARG A 423 -15.81 -7.58 -16.37
C ARG A 423 -15.29 -8.93 -15.93
N GLN A 424 -14.05 -9.27 -16.29
CA GLN A 424 -13.41 -10.51 -15.86
C GLN A 424 -13.21 -10.54 -14.34
N ALA A 425 -12.78 -9.43 -13.73
CA ALA A 425 -12.64 -9.31 -12.27
C ALA A 425 -13.99 -9.51 -11.56
N MET A 426 -15.07 -8.83 -12.00
CA MET A 426 -16.39 -9.02 -11.41
C MET A 426 -16.92 -10.46 -11.62
N ASN A 427 -16.71 -11.05 -12.80
CA ASN A 427 -17.05 -12.47 -13.01
C ASN A 427 -16.24 -13.41 -12.10
N HIS A 428 -14.96 -13.09 -11.86
CA HIS A 428 -14.10 -13.82 -10.93
C HIS A 428 -14.57 -13.67 -9.48
N TYR A 429 -15.03 -12.47 -9.09
CA TYR A 429 -15.68 -12.27 -7.79
C TYR A 429 -16.87 -13.21 -7.62
N ILE A 430 -17.79 -13.18 -8.60
CA ILE A 430 -19.06 -13.89 -8.53
C ILE A 430 -18.87 -15.42 -8.53
N ARG A 431 -17.97 -15.94 -9.38
CA ARG A 431 -17.85 -17.39 -9.63
C ARG A 431 -16.74 -18.09 -8.85
N VAL A 432 -15.77 -17.34 -8.34
CA VAL A 432 -14.59 -17.93 -7.70
C VAL A 432 -14.42 -17.37 -6.31
N LEU A 433 -14.20 -16.07 -6.17
CA LEU A 433 -13.80 -15.49 -4.90
C LEU A 433 -14.89 -15.60 -3.83
N SER A 434 -16.15 -15.34 -4.18
CA SER A 434 -17.28 -15.50 -3.27
C SER A 434 -17.46 -16.95 -2.79
N GLU A 435 -17.14 -17.94 -3.64
CA GLU A 435 -17.21 -19.37 -3.27
C GLU A 435 -16.06 -19.80 -2.36
N LEU A 436 -14.89 -19.17 -2.50
CA LEU A 436 -13.72 -19.44 -1.66
C LEU A 436 -13.89 -18.91 -0.23
N LEU A 437 -14.76 -17.91 -0.04
CA LEU A 437 -14.97 -17.22 1.23
C LEU A 437 -16.12 -17.77 2.07
N THR A 438 -16.93 -18.67 1.51
CA THR A 438 -18.12 -19.17 2.17
C THR A 438 -17.99 -20.64 2.58
N ILE A 439 -18.54 -20.94 3.75
CA ILE A 439 -18.71 -22.30 4.25
C ILE A 439 -19.91 -23.01 3.58
N SER A 440 -20.79 -22.28 2.87
CA SER A 440 -22.00 -22.82 2.26
C SER A 440 -22.40 -22.09 0.98
N LYS A 441 -22.42 -22.80 -0.16
CA LYS A 441 -22.84 -22.21 -1.44
C LYS A 441 -24.30 -21.74 -1.43
N SER A 442 -25.17 -22.42 -0.68
CA SER A 442 -26.59 -22.07 -0.58
C SER A 442 -26.85 -20.85 0.31
N ASN A 443 -25.92 -20.53 1.21
CA ASN A 443 -26.03 -19.42 2.16
C ASN A 443 -24.82 -18.48 2.00
N ASN A 444 -24.58 -18.02 0.77
CA ASN A 444 -23.44 -17.17 0.43
C ASN A 444 -23.83 -15.69 0.44
N SER A 445 -23.68 -15.05 1.60
CA SER A 445 -23.99 -13.64 1.78
C SER A 445 -23.08 -12.66 1.03
N PHE A 446 -21.91 -13.10 0.56
CA PHE A 446 -21.11 -12.29 -0.39
C PHE A 446 -21.84 -12.11 -1.73
N LEU A 447 -22.68 -13.09 -2.11
CA LEU A 447 -23.50 -13.02 -3.33
C LEU A 447 -24.92 -12.52 -3.06
N SER A 448 -25.58 -12.96 -1.98
CA SER A 448 -26.97 -12.57 -1.74
C SER A 448 -27.12 -11.16 -1.18
N ASP A 449 -26.10 -10.63 -0.48
CA ASP A 449 -26.22 -9.38 0.26
C ASP A 449 -25.26 -8.31 -0.30
N PHE A 450 -23.94 -8.60 -0.36
CA PHE A 450 -22.98 -7.61 -0.85
C PHE A 450 -23.08 -7.32 -2.35
N LEU A 451 -23.36 -8.32 -3.19
CA LEU A 451 -23.45 -8.08 -4.64
C LEU A 451 -24.66 -7.20 -5.02
N PRO A 452 -25.88 -7.39 -4.48
CA PRO A 452 -26.97 -6.44 -4.68
C PRO A 452 -26.67 -5.05 -4.14
N LEU A 453 -26.12 -4.93 -2.93
CA LEU A 453 -25.71 -3.63 -2.38
C LEU A 453 -24.68 -2.91 -3.27
N ALA A 454 -23.81 -3.66 -3.95
CA ALA A 454 -22.85 -3.10 -4.89
C ALA A 454 -23.52 -2.46 -6.12
N MET A 455 -24.75 -2.88 -6.47
CA MET A 455 -25.53 -2.24 -7.52
C MET A 455 -26.07 -0.87 -7.12
N GLU A 456 -26.08 -0.55 -5.83
CA GLU A 456 -26.57 0.73 -5.30
C GLU A 456 -25.42 1.61 -4.79
N SER A 457 -24.21 1.05 -4.70
CA SER A 457 -23.05 1.71 -4.12
C SER A 457 -21.82 1.60 -5.01
N PRO A 458 -21.39 2.72 -5.65
CA PRO A 458 -20.15 2.78 -6.41
C PRO A 458 -18.92 2.39 -5.59
N ALA A 459 -18.89 2.79 -4.31
CA ALA A 459 -17.80 2.45 -3.39
C ALA A 459 -17.66 0.94 -3.22
N LEU A 460 -18.78 0.24 -2.96
CA LEU A 460 -18.78 -1.21 -2.79
C LEU A 460 -18.49 -1.92 -4.11
N ALA A 461 -19.07 -1.47 -5.22
CA ALA A 461 -18.77 -2.01 -6.55
C ALA A 461 -17.27 -1.97 -6.89
N GLU A 462 -16.62 -0.84 -6.67
CA GLU A 462 -15.17 -0.72 -6.90
C GLU A 462 -14.38 -1.55 -5.89
N ALA A 463 -14.82 -1.67 -4.64
CA ALA A 463 -14.19 -2.52 -3.64
C ALA A 463 -14.22 -4.00 -4.05
N LEU A 464 -15.34 -4.50 -4.60
CA LEU A 464 -15.45 -5.86 -5.13
C LEU A 464 -14.51 -6.10 -6.32
N ILE A 465 -14.39 -5.12 -7.22
CA ILE A 465 -13.46 -5.19 -8.36
C ILE A 465 -12.02 -5.17 -7.87
N ALA A 466 -11.68 -4.29 -6.93
CA ALA A 466 -10.37 -4.21 -6.31
C ALA A 466 -9.98 -5.55 -5.69
N TYR A 467 -10.89 -6.13 -4.90
CA TYR A 467 -10.66 -7.38 -4.24
C TYR A 467 -10.42 -8.53 -5.24
N SER A 468 -11.32 -8.70 -6.21
CA SER A 468 -11.21 -9.77 -7.21
C SER A 468 -10.00 -9.64 -8.11
N SER A 469 -9.70 -8.44 -8.63
CA SER A 469 -8.52 -8.22 -9.47
C SER A 469 -7.21 -8.33 -8.67
N GLY A 470 -7.19 -7.93 -7.39
CA GLY A 470 -6.08 -8.16 -6.47
C GLY A 470 -5.82 -9.65 -6.26
N HIS A 471 -6.87 -10.45 -6.02
CA HIS A 471 -6.73 -11.90 -5.97
C HIS A 471 -6.20 -12.49 -7.29
N MET A 472 -6.75 -12.07 -8.44
CA MET A 472 -6.29 -12.53 -9.76
C MET A 472 -4.82 -12.16 -10.06
N SER A 473 -4.33 -11.05 -9.51
CA SER A 473 -2.96 -10.57 -9.73
C SER A 473 -1.87 -11.57 -9.29
N HIS A 474 -2.21 -12.49 -8.37
CA HIS A 474 -1.32 -13.57 -7.93
C HIS A 474 -1.00 -14.57 -9.05
N SER A 475 -1.87 -14.72 -10.05
CA SER A 475 -1.62 -15.57 -11.23
C SER A 475 -1.36 -14.77 -12.49
N ASP A 476 -1.95 -13.59 -12.61
CA ASP A 476 -1.74 -12.72 -13.76
C ASP A 476 -1.42 -11.30 -13.27
N PRO A 477 -0.14 -10.94 -13.17
CA PRO A 477 0.32 -9.63 -12.71
C PRO A 477 -0.32 -8.45 -13.45
N SER A 478 -0.85 -8.67 -14.65
CA SER A 478 -1.53 -7.62 -15.43
C SER A 478 -2.86 -7.14 -14.82
N TYR A 479 -3.35 -7.79 -13.77
CA TYR A 479 -4.47 -7.30 -12.95
C TYR A 479 -4.05 -6.41 -11.78
N SER A 480 -2.75 -6.30 -11.47
CA SER A 480 -2.27 -5.45 -10.36
C SER A 480 -2.68 -3.98 -10.54
N THR A 481 -2.52 -3.43 -11.75
CA THR A 481 -2.95 -2.07 -12.07
C THR A 481 -4.46 -1.88 -12.01
N VAL A 482 -5.24 -2.91 -12.38
CA VAL A 482 -6.71 -2.90 -12.27
C VAL A 482 -7.14 -2.87 -10.80
N SER A 483 -6.47 -3.67 -9.97
CA SER A 483 -6.69 -3.74 -8.52
C SER A 483 -6.40 -2.41 -7.86
N LEU A 484 -5.23 -1.82 -8.12
CA LEU A 484 -4.82 -0.55 -7.53
C LEU A 484 -5.78 0.59 -7.94
N ALA A 485 -6.14 0.67 -9.22
CA ALA A 485 -7.06 1.68 -9.72
C ALA A 485 -8.49 1.51 -9.14
N ALA A 486 -8.97 0.28 -9.01
CA ALA A 486 -10.29 0.01 -8.40
C ALA A 486 -10.28 0.30 -6.90
N ARG A 487 -9.20 -0.07 -6.20
CA ARG A 487 -9.02 0.22 -4.77
C ARG A 487 -9.07 1.72 -4.51
N SER A 488 -8.35 2.51 -5.31
CA SER A 488 -8.42 3.96 -5.18
C SER A 488 -9.84 4.50 -5.41
N ARG A 489 -10.51 4.09 -6.50
CA ARG A 489 -11.87 4.55 -6.75
C ARG A 489 -12.80 4.19 -5.60
N ALA A 490 -12.68 2.97 -5.06
CA ALA A 490 -13.43 2.55 -3.87
C ALA A 490 -13.21 3.49 -2.69
N LEU A 491 -11.96 3.88 -2.40
CA LEU A 491 -11.63 4.82 -1.32
C LEU A 491 -12.17 6.24 -1.56
N CYS A 492 -12.07 6.74 -2.80
CA CYS A 492 -12.62 8.04 -3.17
C CYS A 492 -14.15 8.08 -3.01
N GLU A 493 -14.85 7.10 -3.59
CA GLU A 493 -16.31 6.96 -3.49
C GLU A 493 -16.74 6.72 -2.04
N LEU A 494 -15.99 5.94 -1.27
CA LEU A 494 -16.26 5.73 0.15
C LEU A 494 -16.15 7.04 0.92
N SER A 495 -15.11 7.85 0.69
CA SER A 495 -14.97 9.17 1.32
C SER A 495 -16.15 10.11 1.02
N MET A 496 -16.70 10.05 -0.20
CA MET A 496 -17.90 10.81 -0.56
C MET A 496 -19.15 10.25 0.12
N THR A 497 -19.29 8.92 0.14
CA THR A 497 -20.44 8.22 0.74
C THR A 497 -20.52 8.45 2.25
N ILE A 498 -19.38 8.47 2.96
CA ILE A 498 -19.31 8.74 4.41
C ILE A 498 -19.86 10.13 4.76
N SER A 499 -19.82 11.09 3.83
CA SER A 499 -20.37 12.43 4.03
C SER A 499 -21.91 12.46 3.96
N ARG A 500 -22.56 11.33 3.62
CA ARG A 500 -23.99 11.21 3.40
C ARG A 500 -24.63 10.29 4.46
N PRO A 501 -25.51 10.81 5.34
CA PRO A 501 -26.05 10.02 6.45
C PRO A 501 -26.99 8.87 6.01
N ASP A 502 -27.59 8.96 4.82
CA ASP A 502 -28.52 7.98 4.25
C ASP A 502 -27.87 6.70 3.72
N GLN A 503 -26.54 6.66 3.55
CA GLN A 503 -25.85 5.56 2.87
C GLN A 503 -24.89 4.76 3.77
N THR A 504 -25.14 4.77 5.09
CA THR A 504 -24.21 4.20 6.07
C THR A 504 -24.01 2.68 5.90
N GLU A 505 -25.05 1.89 5.59
CA GLU A 505 -24.92 0.45 5.35
C GLU A 505 -24.03 0.12 4.14
N THR A 506 -24.17 0.88 3.05
CA THR A 506 -23.35 0.69 1.85
C THR A 506 -21.90 1.14 2.06
N ALA A 507 -21.67 2.24 2.79
CA ALA A 507 -20.34 2.67 3.18
C ALA A 507 -19.66 1.63 4.08
N LEU A 508 -20.41 1.08 5.04
CA LEU A 508 -19.93 0.04 5.95
C LEU A 508 -19.58 -1.24 5.17
N SER A 509 -20.43 -1.66 4.24
CA SER A 509 -20.17 -2.82 3.36
C SER A 509 -18.93 -2.64 2.50
N ALA A 510 -18.74 -1.46 1.90
CA ALA A 510 -17.54 -1.14 1.13
C ALA A 510 -16.28 -1.19 2.01
N CYS A 511 -16.36 -0.67 3.24
CA CYS A 511 -15.28 -0.73 4.21
C CYS A 511 -14.92 -2.17 4.60
N LEU A 512 -15.92 -3.04 4.81
CA LEU A 512 -15.73 -4.45 5.14
C LEU A 512 -15.14 -5.25 3.97
N ILE A 513 -15.56 -4.99 2.73
CA ILE A 513 -14.91 -5.62 1.56
C ILE A 513 -13.46 -5.19 1.42
N LEU A 514 -13.16 -3.89 1.60
CA LEU A 514 -11.77 -3.41 1.58
C LEU A 514 -10.95 -4.10 2.67
N LEU A 515 -11.49 -4.19 3.89
CA LEU A 515 -10.89 -4.94 4.99
C LEU A 515 -10.60 -6.40 4.59
N THR A 516 -11.59 -7.15 4.11
CA THR A 516 -11.38 -8.55 3.70
C THR A 516 -10.36 -8.65 2.55
N SER A 517 -10.32 -7.66 1.66
CA SER A 517 -9.34 -7.63 0.56
C SER A 517 -7.89 -7.48 1.04
N GLU A 518 -7.65 -6.78 2.15
CA GLU A 518 -6.29 -6.64 2.72
C GLU A 518 -5.73 -7.98 3.21
N VAL A 519 -6.59 -8.96 3.54
CA VAL A 519 -6.16 -10.33 3.90
C VAL A 519 -5.47 -11.01 2.72
N CYS A 520 -5.92 -10.74 1.48
CA CYS A 520 -5.26 -11.23 0.27
C CYS A 520 -3.95 -10.52 -0.01
N LEU A 521 -3.87 -9.22 0.27
CA LEU A 521 -2.68 -8.40 -0.02
C LEU A 521 -1.60 -8.51 1.06
N GLY A 522 -1.98 -8.92 2.28
CA GLY A 522 -1.08 -9.11 3.43
C GLY A 522 -0.81 -7.84 4.25
N SER A 523 -1.62 -6.78 4.11
CA SER A 523 -1.44 -5.53 4.86
C SER A 523 -2.24 -5.52 6.17
N HIS A 524 -1.58 -5.85 7.28
CA HIS A 524 -2.19 -5.81 8.62
C HIS A 524 -2.58 -4.37 9.06
N GLN A 525 -1.79 -3.36 8.71
CA GLN A 525 -2.05 -1.96 9.09
C GLN A 525 -3.30 -1.40 8.40
N SER A 526 -3.41 -1.61 7.09
CA SER A 526 -4.57 -1.19 6.31
C SER A 526 -5.82 -1.97 6.74
N TRP A 527 -5.67 -3.28 6.97
CA TRP A 527 -6.73 -4.13 7.49
C TRP A 527 -7.33 -3.57 8.80
N TYR A 528 -6.47 -3.22 9.77
CA TYR A 528 -6.91 -2.68 11.05
C TYR A 528 -7.53 -1.28 10.91
N SER A 529 -7.02 -0.46 9.98
CA SER A 529 -7.55 0.88 9.71
C SER A 529 -8.97 0.82 9.13
N HIS A 530 -9.24 -0.11 8.22
CA HIS A 530 -10.60 -0.38 7.73
C HIS A 530 -11.52 -0.90 8.83
N LEU A 531 -11.01 -1.77 9.73
CA LEU A 531 -11.78 -2.26 10.87
C LEU A 531 -12.22 -1.13 11.81
N VAL A 532 -11.29 -0.21 12.14
CA VAL A 532 -11.60 0.98 12.94
C VAL A 532 -12.61 1.89 12.22
N GLY A 533 -12.45 2.09 10.90
CA GLY A 533 -13.41 2.83 10.09
C GLY A 533 -14.82 2.23 10.13
N ALA A 534 -14.93 0.91 9.97
CA ALA A 534 -16.19 0.18 10.07
C ALA A 534 -16.85 0.35 11.44
N LYS A 535 -16.08 0.29 12.53
CA LYS A 535 -16.57 0.56 13.89
C LYS A 535 -17.17 1.96 14.03
N HIS A 536 -16.54 2.97 13.45
CA HIS A 536 -17.09 4.34 13.46
C HIS A 536 -18.39 4.45 12.65
N LEU A 537 -18.48 3.79 11.50
CA LEU A 537 -19.70 3.76 10.69
C LEU A 537 -20.86 3.05 11.39
N ILE A 538 -20.59 1.94 12.07
CA ILE A 538 -21.58 1.27 12.93
C ILE A 538 -22.12 2.25 13.98
N ALA A 539 -21.24 2.95 14.70
CA ALA A 539 -21.64 3.92 15.73
C ALA A 539 -22.48 5.08 15.18
N CYS A 540 -22.26 5.48 13.93
CA CYS A 540 -23.00 6.55 13.26
C CYS A 540 -24.32 6.07 12.62
N THR A 541 -24.57 4.77 12.51
CA THR A 541 -25.77 4.24 11.86
C THR A 541 -27.01 4.62 12.66
N GLN A 542 -28.08 5.04 11.97
CA GLN A 542 -29.36 5.39 12.57
C GLN A 542 -30.50 4.83 11.73
N SER A 543 -31.55 4.36 12.38
CA SER A 543 -32.76 3.87 11.73
C SER A 543 -33.99 4.21 12.58
N GLN A 544 -35.15 4.34 11.95
CA GLN A 544 -36.41 4.54 12.66
C GLN A 544 -37.14 3.22 12.84
N ALA A 545 -37.49 2.88 14.08
CA ALA A 545 -38.32 1.74 14.42
C ALA A 545 -39.38 2.18 15.45
N ASP A 546 -40.65 1.85 15.18
CA ASP A 546 -41.80 2.13 16.06
C ASP A 546 -41.89 3.59 16.54
N GLY A 547 -41.57 4.54 15.68
CA GLY A 547 -41.58 5.98 15.99
C GLY A 547 -40.42 6.46 16.86
N SER A 548 -39.46 5.59 17.19
CA SER A 548 -38.25 5.90 17.95
C SER A 548 -36.99 5.79 17.08
N LEU A 549 -36.00 6.65 17.36
CA LEU A 549 -34.72 6.64 16.66
C LEU A 549 -33.78 5.63 17.33
N VAL A 550 -33.50 4.54 16.64
CA VAL A 550 -32.52 3.52 17.04
C VAL A 550 -31.17 3.87 16.40
N LYS A 551 -30.07 3.68 17.15
CA LYS A 551 -28.71 4.04 16.71
C LYS A 551 -27.74 2.88 16.89
N GLY A 552 -26.61 2.94 16.20
CA GLY A 552 -25.51 2.01 16.40
C GLY A 552 -25.81 0.64 15.81
N ALA A 553 -25.24 -0.40 16.44
CA ALA A 553 -25.49 -1.80 16.07
C ALA A 553 -26.98 -2.18 16.15
N GLU A 554 -27.74 -1.64 17.11
CA GLU A 554 -29.17 -1.92 17.20
C GLU A 554 -29.96 -1.45 15.97
N ALA A 555 -29.52 -0.37 15.31
CA ALA A 555 -30.14 0.09 14.06
C ALA A 555 -29.91 -0.91 12.91
N LEU A 556 -28.70 -1.49 12.83
CA LEU A 556 -28.34 -2.49 11.83
C LEU A 556 -29.06 -3.83 12.05
N ARG A 557 -29.47 -4.15 13.29
CA ARG A 557 -30.20 -5.41 13.56
C ARG A 557 -31.59 -5.47 12.93
N LEU A 558 -32.15 -4.31 12.56
CA LEU A 558 -33.50 -4.20 12.01
C LEU A 558 -33.62 -4.81 10.61
N THR A 559 -32.54 -4.80 9.82
CA THR A 559 -32.51 -5.33 8.43
C THR A 559 -31.76 -6.66 8.36
N SER A 560 -32.08 -7.50 7.38
CA SER A 560 -31.35 -8.75 7.12
C SER A 560 -29.89 -8.50 6.77
N GLU A 561 -29.66 -7.51 5.92
CA GLU A 561 -28.37 -7.05 5.42
C GLU A 561 -27.54 -6.49 6.58
N GLY A 562 -28.12 -5.65 7.44
CA GLY A 562 -27.46 -5.10 8.60
C GLY A 562 -27.08 -6.15 9.64
N ARG A 563 -27.91 -7.19 9.86
CA ARG A 563 -27.56 -8.33 10.73
C ARG A 563 -26.35 -9.09 10.21
N TRP A 564 -26.27 -9.34 8.90
CA TRP A 564 -25.08 -9.94 8.32
C TRP A 564 -23.87 -9.00 8.42
N ILE A 565 -23.99 -7.74 7.99
CA ILE A 565 -22.90 -6.76 8.09
C ILE A 565 -22.29 -6.71 9.50
N LEU A 566 -23.13 -6.76 10.55
CA LEU A 566 -22.67 -6.87 11.93
C LEU A 566 -21.88 -8.15 12.19
N ARG A 567 -22.40 -9.32 11.82
CA ARG A 567 -21.68 -10.61 11.99
C ARG A 567 -20.35 -10.62 11.22
N ASN A 568 -20.30 -10.04 10.01
CA ASN A 568 -19.05 -9.89 9.22
C ASN A 568 -18.03 -9.06 9.98
N PHE A 569 -18.44 -7.89 10.46
CA PHE A 569 -17.61 -7.02 11.28
C PHE A 569 -17.11 -7.75 12.53
N THR A 570 -18.00 -8.44 13.26
CA THR A 570 -17.64 -9.13 14.51
C THR A 570 -16.62 -10.24 14.27
N TYR A 571 -16.72 -10.98 13.17
CA TYR A 571 -15.71 -11.96 12.79
C TYR A 571 -14.33 -11.31 12.72
N HIS A 572 -14.19 -10.22 11.97
CA HIS A 572 -12.91 -9.54 11.84
C HIS A 572 -12.44 -8.86 13.13
N ASP A 573 -13.34 -8.28 13.92
CA ASP A 573 -13.03 -7.64 15.20
C ASP A 573 -12.49 -8.65 16.23
N ILE A 574 -13.14 -9.81 16.36
CA ILE A 574 -12.74 -10.85 17.32
C ILE A 574 -11.46 -11.56 16.87
N ILE A 575 -11.35 -11.94 15.60
CA ILE A 575 -10.13 -12.58 15.09
C ILE A 575 -8.94 -11.61 15.18
N GLY A 576 -9.16 -10.32 14.91
CA GLY A 576 -8.20 -9.25 15.15
C GLY A 576 -7.73 -9.16 16.60
N SER A 577 -8.67 -9.19 17.52
CA SER A 577 -8.42 -9.11 18.96
C SER A 577 -7.58 -10.27 19.47
N VAL A 578 -7.87 -11.49 18.98
CA VAL A 578 -7.05 -12.67 19.29
C VAL A 578 -5.64 -12.51 18.72
N THR A 579 -5.53 -12.06 17.47
CA THR A 579 -4.25 -11.92 16.76
C THR A 579 -3.35 -10.83 17.35
N LEU A 580 -3.93 -9.72 17.79
CA LEU A 580 -3.22 -8.54 18.31
C LEU A 580 -3.08 -8.55 19.84
N GLY A 581 -3.67 -9.53 20.53
CA GLY A 581 -3.70 -9.56 22.00
C GLY A 581 -4.51 -8.42 22.63
N THR A 582 -5.41 -7.78 21.88
CA THR A 582 -6.22 -6.63 22.32
C THR A 582 -7.66 -7.04 22.63
N LYS A 583 -8.45 -6.09 23.15
CA LYS A 583 -9.91 -6.24 23.27
C LYS A 583 -10.59 -5.91 21.93
N PRO A 584 -11.78 -6.46 21.65
CA PRO A 584 -12.60 -6.08 20.52
C PRO A 584 -12.94 -4.60 20.55
N LEU A 585 -13.01 -3.98 19.37
CA LEU A 585 -13.36 -2.57 19.20
C LEU A 585 -14.80 -2.30 19.66
N LEU A 586 -15.70 -3.28 19.49
CA LEU A 586 -17.06 -3.26 20.02
C LEU A 586 -17.33 -4.50 20.87
N CYS A 587 -18.01 -4.31 22.02
CA CYS A 587 -18.43 -5.44 22.84
C CYS A 587 -19.42 -6.32 22.04
N PRO A 588 -19.18 -7.63 21.87
CA PRO A 588 -19.97 -8.48 20.98
C PRO A 588 -21.40 -8.78 21.49
N ASP A 589 -21.83 -8.16 22.59
CA ASP A 589 -23.18 -8.30 23.15
C ASP A 589 -24.29 -7.90 22.17
N TYR A 590 -23.99 -7.04 21.17
CA TYR A 590 -24.94 -6.67 20.11
C TYR A 590 -25.29 -7.84 19.18
N LEU A 591 -24.53 -8.94 19.19
CA LEU A 591 -24.89 -10.15 18.45
C LEU A 591 -25.97 -11.00 19.16
N ARG A 592 -26.38 -10.62 20.38
CA ARG A 592 -27.46 -11.32 21.09
C ARG A 592 -28.67 -11.44 20.17
N ASP A 593 -29.29 -12.61 20.14
CA ASP A 593 -30.48 -12.91 19.34
C ASP A 593 -30.29 -12.82 17.81
N ILE A 594 -29.04 -12.81 17.31
CA ILE A 594 -28.75 -12.99 15.87
C ILE A 594 -27.67 -14.04 15.60
N THR A 595 -27.23 -14.76 16.65
CA THR A 595 -26.27 -15.87 16.58
C THR A 595 -26.87 -17.20 16.12
N TYR A 596 -28.20 -17.33 16.09
CA TYR A 596 -28.90 -18.52 15.58
C TYR A 596 -29.01 -18.55 14.05
N GLU A 597 -28.77 -17.42 13.38
CA GLU A 597 -28.76 -17.35 11.92
C GLU A 597 -27.49 -18.00 11.35
N PHE A 598 -27.62 -18.60 10.17
CA PHE A 598 -26.49 -19.20 9.47
C PHE A 598 -25.52 -18.13 8.97
N ASP A 599 -24.24 -18.26 9.33
CA ASP A 599 -23.19 -17.32 8.98
C ASP A 599 -22.34 -17.82 7.79
N THR A 600 -21.93 -16.93 6.89
CA THR A 600 -21.17 -17.32 5.70
C THR A 600 -19.74 -17.78 6.02
N TYR A 601 -19.11 -17.28 7.10
CA TYR A 601 -17.77 -17.70 7.52
C TYR A 601 -17.84 -18.90 8.46
N LEU A 602 -18.79 -18.90 9.39
CA LEU A 602 -18.80 -19.78 10.55
C LEU A 602 -19.93 -20.83 10.55
N GLY A 603 -20.87 -20.73 9.62
CA GLY A 603 -22.05 -21.57 9.57
C GLY A 603 -22.88 -21.41 10.84
N VAL A 604 -22.88 -22.43 11.69
CA VAL A 604 -23.66 -22.45 12.95
C VAL A 604 -22.83 -22.09 14.19
N ALA A 605 -21.56 -21.70 14.03
CA ALA A 605 -20.63 -21.47 15.13
C ALA A 605 -20.58 -20.01 15.63
N SER A 606 -21.47 -19.12 15.19
CA SER A 606 -21.50 -17.70 15.56
C SER A 606 -21.50 -17.46 17.07
N GLN A 607 -22.18 -18.32 17.85
CA GLN A 607 -22.20 -18.23 19.30
C GLN A 607 -20.83 -18.53 19.95
N ILE A 608 -20.06 -19.45 19.37
CA ILE A 608 -18.71 -19.77 19.83
C ILE A 608 -17.77 -18.57 19.61
N LEU A 609 -17.92 -17.87 18.48
CA LEU A 609 -17.16 -16.64 18.20
C LEU A 609 -17.39 -15.58 19.30
N VAL A 610 -18.62 -15.41 19.77
CA VAL A 610 -18.93 -14.51 20.90
C VAL A 610 -18.16 -14.91 22.16
N TYR A 611 -18.09 -16.21 22.48
CA TYR A 611 -17.31 -16.68 23.64
C TYR A 611 -15.81 -16.45 23.49
N ILE A 612 -15.26 -16.55 22.27
CA ILE A 612 -13.87 -16.15 21.98
C ILE A 612 -13.67 -14.67 22.27
N GLY A 613 -14.59 -13.81 21.79
CA GLY A 613 -14.58 -12.38 22.10
C GLY A 613 -14.63 -12.10 23.61
N GLN A 614 -15.51 -12.78 24.35
CA GLN A 614 -15.56 -12.66 25.81
C GLN A 614 -14.25 -13.11 26.47
N THR A 615 -13.62 -14.17 25.96
CA THR A 615 -12.31 -14.65 26.43
C THR A 615 -11.22 -13.59 26.27
N THR A 616 -11.20 -12.85 25.14
CA THR A 616 -10.23 -11.75 24.94
C THR A 616 -10.38 -10.60 25.96
N CYS A 617 -11.57 -10.44 26.53
CA CYS A 617 -11.88 -9.40 27.52
C CYS A 617 -11.59 -9.79 28.97
N LEU A 618 -11.19 -11.04 29.24
CA LEU A 618 -10.88 -11.50 30.60
C LEU A 618 -9.75 -10.65 31.20
N SER A 619 -10.03 -10.06 32.36
CA SER A 619 -9.07 -9.36 33.21
C SER A 619 -8.84 -10.22 34.45
N PHE A 620 -7.59 -10.59 34.69
CA PHE A 620 -7.20 -11.32 35.89
C PHE A 620 -6.52 -10.34 36.86
N SER A 621 -7.31 -9.45 37.48
CA SER A 621 -6.81 -8.59 38.57
C SER A 621 -7.18 -9.21 39.91
N THR A 622 -6.29 -9.10 40.89
CA THR A 622 -6.49 -9.62 42.26
C THR A 622 -7.61 -8.90 43.02
N ASN A 623 -8.05 -7.72 42.57
CA ASN A 623 -9.14 -6.94 43.19
C ASN A 623 -10.53 -7.25 42.63
N ASP A 624 -10.65 -7.93 41.49
CA ASP A 624 -11.95 -8.24 40.86
C ASP A 624 -12.64 -9.48 41.44
N VAL A 625 -12.01 -10.15 42.42
CA VAL A 625 -12.52 -11.40 43.03
C VAL A 625 -13.49 -11.13 44.19
N GLU A 626 -13.52 -9.92 44.77
CA GLU A 626 -14.32 -9.64 45.98
C GLU A 626 -15.60 -8.82 45.79
N ILE A 627 -15.93 -8.35 44.58
CA ILE A 627 -17.20 -7.62 44.37
C ILE A 627 -17.90 -8.15 43.13
N GLY A 628 -19.07 -8.77 43.35
CA GLY A 628 -19.90 -9.43 42.34
C GLY A 628 -20.18 -8.59 41.09
N THR A 629 -19.29 -8.70 40.11
CA THR A 629 -19.40 -8.01 38.82
C THR A 629 -19.76 -9.01 37.72
N HIS A 630 -21.07 -9.17 37.48
CA HIS A 630 -21.72 -9.86 36.36
C HIS A 630 -21.30 -11.35 36.07
N PRO A 631 -22.25 -12.31 35.99
CA PRO A 631 -21.98 -13.72 35.68
C PRO A 631 -21.24 -14.01 34.35
N SER A 632 -21.06 -13.02 33.49
CA SER A 632 -20.48 -13.10 32.14
C SER A 632 -18.98 -12.77 32.07
N ARG A 633 -18.27 -12.62 33.21
CA ARG A 633 -16.85 -12.20 33.24
C ARG A 633 -15.93 -13.11 34.07
N ASN A 634 -16.36 -14.34 34.35
CA ASN A 634 -15.52 -15.35 35.01
C ASN A 634 -15.04 -16.40 34.00
N CYS A 635 -13.75 -16.72 33.96
CA CYS A 635 -13.18 -17.75 33.10
C CYS A 635 -13.90 -19.11 33.20
N LEU A 636 -14.36 -19.51 34.40
CA LEU A 636 -15.11 -20.76 34.61
C LEU A 636 -16.50 -20.72 33.95
N SER A 637 -17.15 -19.56 33.97
CA SER A 637 -18.47 -19.39 33.32
C SER A 637 -18.37 -19.48 31.81
N ILE A 638 -17.33 -18.88 31.22
CA ILE A 638 -17.06 -18.93 29.78
C ILE A 638 -16.68 -20.37 29.39
N GLN A 639 -15.83 -21.03 30.18
CA GLN A 639 -15.49 -22.44 29.97
C GLN A 639 -16.75 -23.32 29.93
N HIS A 640 -17.61 -23.20 30.95
CA HIS A 640 -18.84 -23.97 31.01
C HIS A 640 -19.77 -23.66 29.83
N ALA A 641 -19.87 -22.40 29.40
CA ALA A 641 -20.68 -22.00 28.25
C ALA A 641 -20.17 -22.64 26.94
N ILE A 642 -18.85 -22.67 26.72
CA ILE A 642 -18.25 -23.32 25.55
C ILE A 642 -18.42 -24.85 25.63
N GLU A 643 -18.22 -25.44 26.81
CA GLU A 643 -18.35 -26.89 27.03
C GLU A 643 -19.79 -27.38 26.87
N SER A 644 -20.78 -26.63 27.36
CA SER A 644 -22.20 -26.97 27.27
C SER A 644 -22.82 -26.66 25.90
N TRP A 645 -22.17 -25.84 25.07
CA TRP A 645 -22.65 -25.55 23.73
C TRP A 645 -22.68 -26.81 22.87
N THR A 646 -23.81 -27.01 22.18
CA THR A 646 -24.01 -28.12 21.24
C THR A 646 -24.39 -27.59 19.88
N CYS A 647 -23.91 -28.27 18.83
CA CYS A 647 -24.25 -27.93 17.46
C CYS A 647 -25.76 -28.14 17.23
N PRO A 648 -26.47 -27.24 16.53
CA PRO A 648 -27.88 -27.40 16.24
C PRO A 648 -28.22 -28.74 15.58
N ALA A 649 -29.35 -29.33 15.96
CA ALA A 649 -29.80 -30.59 15.40
C ALA A 649 -29.99 -30.48 13.87
N ARG A 650 -29.67 -31.57 13.15
CA ARG A 650 -29.75 -31.66 11.67
C ARG A 650 -28.70 -30.84 10.89
N THR A 651 -27.67 -30.33 11.57
CA THR A 651 -26.51 -29.73 10.88
C THR A 651 -25.76 -30.81 10.06
N PRO A 652 -25.43 -30.57 8.78
CA PRO A 652 -24.62 -31.48 7.97
C PRO A 652 -23.28 -31.82 8.63
N GLY A 653 -22.78 -33.04 8.42
CA GLY A 653 -21.58 -33.54 9.11
C GLY A 653 -20.33 -32.67 8.97
N THR A 654 -20.04 -32.14 7.77
CA THR A 654 -18.88 -31.27 7.54
C THR A 654 -19.00 -29.91 8.25
N LEU A 655 -20.21 -29.33 8.26
CA LEU A 655 -20.49 -28.08 8.98
C LEU A 655 -20.49 -28.27 10.49
N GLN A 656 -20.93 -29.44 10.96
CA GLN A 656 -20.85 -29.83 12.36
C GLN A 656 -19.39 -29.97 12.80
N ALA A 657 -18.54 -30.62 11.99
CA ALA A 657 -17.12 -30.73 12.25
C ALA A 657 -16.44 -29.34 12.31
N ALA A 658 -16.71 -28.45 11.36
CA ALA A 658 -16.19 -27.08 11.39
C ALA A 658 -16.62 -26.32 12.66
N ALA A 659 -17.90 -26.44 13.06
CA ALA A 659 -18.39 -25.78 14.27
C ALA A 659 -17.75 -26.32 15.55
N TYR A 660 -17.54 -27.64 15.64
CA TYR A 660 -16.82 -28.22 16.78
C TYR A 660 -15.32 -27.92 16.76
N ALA A 661 -14.70 -27.74 15.59
CA ALA A 661 -13.32 -27.26 15.49
C ALA A 661 -13.18 -25.85 16.08
N TYR A 662 -14.14 -24.95 15.82
CA TYR A 662 -14.20 -23.64 16.48
C TYR A 662 -14.39 -23.74 17.99
N ARG A 663 -15.23 -24.66 18.47
CA ARG A 663 -15.40 -24.91 19.92
C ARG A 663 -14.08 -25.36 20.56
N GLY A 664 -13.37 -26.29 19.93
CA GLY A 664 -12.05 -26.74 20.37
C GLY A 664 -11.03 -25.59 20.42
N ALA A 665 -10.97 -24.78 19.36
CA ALA A 665 -10.12 -23.60 19.30
C ALA A 665 -10.45 -22.57 20.40
N ALA A 666 -11.74 -22.36 20.71
CA ALA A 666 -12.16 -21.47 21.78
C ALA A 666 -11.68 -21.97 23.17
N LEU A 667 -11.78 -23.28 23.43
CA LEU A 667 -11.27 -23.88 24.66
C LEU A 667 -9.75 -23.79 24.76
N ILE A 668 -9.02 -24.07 23.68
CA ILE A 668 -7.56 -23.94 23.62
C ILE A 668 -7.16 -22.49 23.94
N TYR A 669 -7.80 -21.52 23.30
CA TYR A 669 -7.50 -20.10 23.53
C TYR A 669 -7.79 -19.67 24.98
N LEU A 670 -8.90 -20.11 25.56
CA LEU A 670 -9.22 -19.86 26.97
C LEU A 670 -8.18 -20.48 27.91
N HIS A 671 -7.82 -21.75 27.68
CA HIS A 671 -6.81 -22.44 28.48
C HIS A 671 -5.43 -21.81 28.36
N ARG A 672 -5.05 -21.27 27.19
CA ARG A 672 -3.82 -20.47 27.03
C ARG A 672 -3.81 -19.24 27.93
N LYS A 673 -4.93 -18.49 27.98
CA LYS A 673 -5.06 -17.32 28.86
C LYS A 673 -4.98 -17.71 30.33
N ILE A 674 -5.62 -18.81 30.73
CA ILE A 674 -5.55 -19.35 32.10
C ILE A 674 -4.12 -19.79 32.43
N ARG A 675 -3.42 -20.48 31.52
CA ARG A 675 -2.03 -20.92 31.71
C ARG A 675 -1.12 -19.73 31.99
N HIS A 676 -1.18 -18.70 31.14
CA HIS A 676 -0.39 -17.49 31.31
C HIS A 676 -0.66 -16.81 32.67
N GLN A 677 -1.90 -16.86 33.15
CA GLN A 677 -2.23 -16.31 34.47
C GLN A 677 -1.70 -17.17 35.62
N LEU A 678 -1.77 -18.50 35.51
CA LEU A 678 -1.19 -19.42 36.50
C LEU A 678 0.33 -19.30 36.60
N GLU A 679 1.01 -18.97 35.50
CA GLU A 679 2.44 -18.66 35.49
C GLU A 679 2.76 -17.33 36.19
N ALA A 680 1.84 -16.35 36.10
CA ALA A 680 2.02 -15.02 36.68
C ALA A 680 1.62 -14.92 38.17
N ASP A 681 0.63 -15.69 38.63
CA ASP A 681 0.10 -15.64 39.99
C ASP A 681 -0.12 -17.04 40.57
N THR A 682 0.71 -17.42 41.55
CA THR A 682 0.65 -18.73 42.21
C THR A 682 -0.60 -18.93 43.08
N ASN A 683 -1.28 -17.86 43.50
CA ASN A 683 -2.53 -17.94 44.27
C ASN A 683 -3.76 -18.15 43.37
N PHE A 684 -3.64 -17.89 42.07
CA PHE A 684 -4.73 -18.06 41.11
C PHE A 684 -5.17 -19.53 40.99
N SER A 685 -4.26 -20.48 41.18
CA SER A 685 -4.56 -21.93 41.16
C SER A 685 -5.61 -22.32 42.20
N VAL A 686 -5.61 -21.66 43.37
CA VAL A 686 -6.60 -21.87 44.43
C VAL A 686 -7.95 -21.28 44.05
N ALA A 687 -7.97 -20.11 43.40
CA ALA A 687 -9.19 -19.42 42.98
C ALA A 687 -9.94 -20.13 41.84
N CYS A 688 -9.21 -20.67 40.85
CA CYS A 688 -9.80 -21.38 39.72
C CYS A 688 -9.92 -22.90 39.93
N GLY A 689 -9.38 -23.44 41.02
CA GLY A 689 -9.43 -24.87 41.34
C GLY A 689 -8.69 -25.78 40.35
N MET A 690 -7.72 -25.25 39.61
CA MET A 690 -6.98 -25.97 38.56
C MET A 690 -5.47 -25.90 38.81
N SER A 691 -4.80 -27.06 38.75
CA SER A 691 -3.34 -27.14 38.75
C SER A 691 -2.78 -27.02 37.33
N MET A 692 -1.51 -26.59 37.20
CA MET A 692 -0.82 -26.50 35.91
C MET A 692 -0.78 -27.86 35.18
N ASN A 693 -0.54 -28.95 35.91
CA ASN A 693 -0.54 -30.31 35.34
C ASN A 693 -1.91 -30.72 34.81
N THR A 694 -2.97 -30.43 35.57
CA THR A 694 -4.36 -30.70 35.15
C THR A 694 -4.72 -29.89 33.90
N LEU A 695 -4.30 -28.63 33.84
CA LEU A 695 -4.56 -27.75 32.69
C LEU A 695 -3.85 -28.25 31.43
N ASN A 696 -2.57 -28.62 31.53
CA ASN A 696 -1.79 -29.14 30.40
C ASN A 696 -2.36 -30.46 29.88
N GLY A 697 -2.77 -31.37 30.77
CA GLY A 697 -3.44 -32.61 30.36
C GLY A 697 -4.77 -32.37 29.64
N LYS A 698 -5.61 -31.45 30.16
CA LYS A 698 -6.85 -31.05 29.49
C LYS A 698 -6.59 -30.44 28.12
N LEU A 699 -5.58 -29.58 28.02
CA LEU A 699 -5.25 -28.92 26.76
C LEU A 699 -4.82 -29.93 25.70
N GLN A 700 -3.93 -30.88 26.04
CA GLN A 700 -3.48 -31.89 25.08
C GLN A 700 -4.65 -32.76 24.57
N ALA A 701 -5.58 -33.14 25.45
CA ALA A 701 -6.79 -33.85 25.04
C ALA A 701 -7.66 -33.02 24.07
N ILE A 702 -7.84 -31.72 24.35
CA ILE A 702 -8.61 -30.83 23.45
C ILE A 702 -7.89 -30.65 22.11
N VAL A 703 -6.56 -30.55 22.09
CA VAL A 703 -5.75 -30.48 20.86
C VAL A 703 -5.96 -31.73 20.00
N GLU A 704 -5.88 -32.91 20.61
CA GLU A 704 -6.11 -34.19 19.92
C GLU A 704 -7.52 -34.28 19.35
N ASP A 705 -8.54 -34.06 20.18
CA ASP A 705 -9.95 -34.06 19.74
C ASP A 705 -10.20 -33.06 18.61
N THR A 706 -9.60 -31.86 18.68
CA THR A 706 -9.81 -30.82 17.67
C THR A 706 -9.15 -31.20 16.34
N LEU A 707 -7.96 -31.81 16.35
CA LEU A 707 -7.30 -32.30 15.14
C LEU A 707 -8.11 -33.43 14.48
N ASP A 708 -8.62 -34.37 15.28
CA ASP A 708 -9.46 -35.45 14.79
C ASP A 708 -10.74 -34.92 14.14
N ILE A 709 -11.35 -33.88 14.72
CA ILE A 709 -12.53 -33.21 14.17
C ILE A 709 -12.17 -32.46 12.87
N ILE A 710 -11.05 -31.75 12.82
CA ILE A 710 -10.58 -31.09 11.59
C ILE A 710 -10.35 -32.12 10.48
N GLY A 711 -9.80 -33.29 10.80
CA GLY A 711 -9.57 -34.39 9.87
C GLY A 711 -10.85 -35.02 9.28
N GLN A 712 -12.01 -34.76 9.87
CA GLN A 712 -13.30 -35.22 9.33
C GLN A 712 -13.81 -34.34 8.19
N VAL A 713 -13.24 -33.14 7.99
CA VAL A 713 -13.60 -32.26 6.87
C VAL A 713 -12.80 -32.68 5.63
N PRO A 714 -13.45 -33.15 4.55
CA PRO A 714 -12.75 -33.58 3.35
C PRO A 714 -11.95 -32.44 2.72
N GLU A 715 -10.79 -32.77 2.14
CA GLU A 715 -10.02 -31.81 1.34
C GLU A 715 -10.89 -31.23 0.22
N ASN A 716 -10.74 -29.93 -0.04
CA ASN A 716 -11.49 -29.15 -1.01
C ASN A 716 -13.00 -28.96 -0.71
N ASP A 717 -13.54 -29.48 0.40
CA ASP A 717 -14.90 -29.14 0.82
C ASP A 717 -15.06 -27.63 1.03
N VAL A 718 -16.27 -27.11 0.84
CA VAL A 718 -16.55 -25.68 1.05
C VAL A 718 -16.34 -25.27 2.51
N SER A 719 -16.52 -26.21 3.44
CA SER A 719 -16.39 -25.98 4.88
C SER A 719 -14.95 -25.72 5.33
N GLU A 720 -13.98 -26.12 4.51
CA GLU A 720 -12.55 -25.93 4.74
C GLU A 720 -12.17 -24.44 4.91
N SER A 721 -12.90 -23.53 4.24
CA SER A 721 -12.66 -22.07 4.30
C SER A 721 -12.75 -21.51 5.73
N SER A 722 -13.53 -22.16 6.59
CA SER A 722 -13.73 -21.81 8.00
C SER A 722 -12.59 -22.31 8.90
N LEU A 723 -11.83 -23.33 8.48
CA LEU A 723 -10.89 -24.02 9.37
C LEU A 723 -9.59 -23.26 9.63
N LEU A 724 -9.37 -22.14 8.96
CA LEU A 724 -8.11 -21.40 9.07
C LEU A 724 -7.82 -20.97 10.52
N PHE A 725 -8.78 -20.36 11.21
CA PHE A 725 -8.60 -19.95 12.61
C PHE A 725 -8.39 -21.15 13.56
N PRO A 726 -9.22 -22.22 13.53
CA PRO A 726 -8.97 -23.41 14.34
C PRO A 726 -7.59 -24.04 14.11
N LEU A 727 -7.14 -24.15 12.85
CA LEU A 727 -5.81 -24.66 12.49
C LEU A 727 -4.69 -23.81 13.10
N PHE A 728 -4.81 -22.48 13.06
CA PHE A 728 -3.82 -21.60 13.68
C PHE A 728 -3.76 -21.74 15.20
N ILE A 729 -4.92 -21.81 15.86
CA ILE A 729 -4.97 -21.93 17.32
C ILE A 729 -4.40 -23.26 17.79
N VAL A 730 -4.86 -24.37 17.20
CA VAL A 730 -4.38 -25.72 17.50
C VAL A 730 -2.90 -25.87 17.13
N GLY A 731 -2.49 -25.36 15.97
CA GLY A 731 -1.12 -25.43 15.47
C GLY A 731 -0.08 -24.78 16.39
N GLY A 732 -0.48 -23.85 17.26
CA GLY A 732 0.41 -23.31 18.28
C GLY A 732 0.52 -24.14 19.57
N GLU A 733 -0.27 -25.22 19.73
CA GLU A 733 -0.20 -26.13 20.90
C GLU A 733 0.22 -27.55 20.55
N VAL A 734 0.40 -27.89 19.27
CA VAL A 734 0.84 -29.24 18.88
C VAL A 734 2.29 -29.47 19.29
N GLU A 735 2.55 -30.61 19.93
CA GLU A 735 3.90 -31.01 20.36
C GLU A 735 4.44 -32.20 19.55
N ARG A 736 3.56 -33.02 18.97
CA ARG A 736 3.94 -34.21 18.20
C ARG A 736 4.21 -33.89 16.74
N ILE A 737 5.28 -34.47 16.18
CA ILE A 737 5.69 -34.24 14.78
C ILE A 737 4.58 -34.59 13.80
N GLU A 738 3.88 -35.71 14.00
CA GLU A 738 2.75 -36.15 13.17
C GLU A 738 1.63 -35.11 13.12
N GLN A 739 1.31 -34.48 14.26
CA GLN A 739 0.31 -33.42 14.35
C GLN A 739 0.78 -32.13 13.65
N MET A 740 2.04 -31.77 13.80
CA MET A 740 2.64 -30.62 13.10
C MET A 740 2.59 -30.81 11.57
N GLU A 741 2.89 -32.03 11.09
CA GLU A 741 2.81 -32.38 9.68
C GLU A 741 1.37 -32.32 9.16
N PHE A 742 0.41 -32.81 9.93
CA PHE A 742 -1.01 -32.71 9.59
C PHE A 742 -1.47 -31.24 9.46
N VAL A 743 -1.15 -30.39 10.44
CA VAL A 743 -1.49 -28.96 10.41
C VAL A 743 -0.84 -28.28 9.20
N ARG A 744 0.45 -28.56 8.93
CA ARG A 744 1.17 -28.02 7.79
C ARG A 744 0.56 -28.45 6.46
N ALA A 745 0.25 -29.74 6.31
CA ALA A 745 -0.37 -30.28 5.09
C ALA A 745 -1.73 -29.61 4.84
N THR A 746 -2.56 -29.49 5.89
CA THR A 746 -3.87 -28.86 5.79
C THR A 746 -3.76 -27.38 5.41
N LEU A 747 -2.87 -26.62 6.05
CA LEU A 747 -2.62 -25.21 5.70
C LEU A 747 -2.09 -25.06 4.26
N GLN A 748 -1.29 -26.01 3.77
CA GLN A 748 -0.79 -26.00 2.39
C GLN A 748 -1.92 -26.21 1.38
N VAL A 749 -2.85 -27.12 1.66
CA VAL A 749 -4.07 -27.33 0.85
C VAL A 749 -4.90 -26.05 0.82
N SER A 750 -5.15 -25.44 1.99
CA SER A 750 -5.90 -24.18 2.08
C SER A 750 -5.18 -23.03 1.38
N TYR A 751 -3.86 -22.93 1.45
CA TYR A 751 -3.09 -21.91 0.70
C TYR A 751 -3.20 -22.11 -0.81
N ASN A 752 -3.09 -23.34 -1.29
CA ASN A 752 -3.19 -23.63 -2.72
C ASN A 752 -4.57 -23.23 -3.29
N LYS A 753 -5.62 -23.38 -2.46
CA LYS A 753 -7.01 -23.05 -2.79
C LYS A 753 -7.32 -21.55 -2.66
N LEU A 754 -6.99 -20.95 -1.52
CA LEU A 754 -7.35 -19.56 -1.16
C LEU A 754 -6.35 -18.53 -1.67
N ARG A 755 -5.05 -18.89 -1.73
CA ARG A 755 -3.92 -18.01 -2.10
C ARG A 755 -3.81 -16.75 -1.26
N PHE A 756 -4.27 -16.80 -0.01
CA PHE A 756 -4.13 -15.68 0.91
C PHE A 756 -2.72 -15.63 1.50
N ARG A 757 -2.10 -14.44 1.49
CA ARG A 757 -0.70 -14.25 1.91
C ARG A 757 -0.47 -14.51 3.40
N ASN A 758 -1.48 -14.34 4.24
CA ASN A 758 -1.40 -14.69 5.66
C ASN A 758 -1.15 -16.19 5.89
N ILE A 759 -1.67 -17.07 5.02
CA ILE A 759 -1.43 -18.52 5.10
C ILE A 759 0.01 -18.84 4.66
N SER A 760 0.51 -18.17 3.61
CA SER A 760 1.93 -18.30 3.20
C SER A 760 2.87 -17.99 4.36
N ARG A 761 2.60 -16.91 5.09
CA ARG A 761 3.44 -16.50 6.23
C ARG A 761 3.42 -17.52 7.37
N ALA A 762 2.29 -18.15 7.62
CA ALA A 762 2.17 -19.23 8.59
C ALA A 762 2.98 -20.47 8.19
N LEU A 763 2.90 -20.84 6.91
CA LEU A 763 3.65 -21.96 6.35
C LEU A 763 5.17 -21.71 6.40
N GLU A 764 5.62 -20.47 6.20
CA GLU A 764 7.03 -20.08 6.38
C GLU A 764 7.51 -20.33 7.81
N VAL A 765 6.71 -19.93 8.81
CA VAL A 765 7.03 -20.15 10.23
C VAL A 765 7.06 -21.65 10.55
N LEU A 766 6.08 -22.41 10.08
CA LEU A 766 6.01 -23.86 10.29
C LEU A 766 7.05 -24.65 9.48
N GLY A 767 7.58 -24.07 8.39
CA GLY A 767 8.59 -24.67 7.50
C GLY A 767 10.03 -24.59 8.00
N GLY A 768 10.29 -23.80 9.05
CA GLY A 768 11.63 -23.55 9.60
C GLY A 768 12.36 -24.76 10.23
N ALA A 769 11.83 -25.98 10.15
CA ALA A 769 12.42 -27.16 10.79
C ALA A 769 12.91 -28.27 9.84
N VAL A 770 12.66 -28.22 8.52
CA VAL A 770 13.20 -29.24 7.59
C VAL A 770 13.54 -28.61 6.23
N GLY A 771 14.85 -28.43 5.96
CA GLY A 771 15.36 -28.38 4.58
C GLY A 771 15.70 -27.01 3.98
N LEU A 772 16.39 -26.12 4.71
CA LEU A 772 17.20 -25.05 4.10
C LEU A 772 18.55 -24.93 4.82
N SER A 773 19.58 -24.57 4.05
CA SER A 773 21.01 -24.40 4.34
C SER A 773 21.39 -23.95 5.77
N PRO A 774 22.56 -24.36 6.34
CA PRO A 774 22.90 -24.26 7.78
C PRO A 774 23.07 -22.86 8.40
N ASP A 775 22.70 -21.77 7.73
CA ASP A 775 23.07 -20.40 8.16
C ASP A 775 21.91 -19.55 8.71
N SER A 776 20.75 -20.14 9.04
CA SER A 776 19.62 -19.40 9.65
C SER A 776 19.11 -20.06 10.94
N LYS A 777 19.97 -20.13 11.97
CA LYS A 777 19.51 -20.23 13.36
C LYS A 777 19.59 -18.85 13.96
N TYR A 778 18.43 -18.25 14.27
CA TYR A 778 18.15 -17.27 15.34
C TYR A 778 16.96 -16.43 14.89
N LEU A 779 15.77 -16.79 15.35
CA LEU A 779 14.66 -15.87 15.65
C LEU A 779 13.72 -16.67 16.55
N GLY A 780 13.95 -16.51 17.86
CA GLY A 780 13.13 -17.10 18.91
C GLY A 780 11.74 -16.48 18.93
N CYS A 781 10.76 -17.33 19.19
CA CYS A 781 9.41 -16.96 19.56
C CYS A 781 9.47 -16.09 20.83
N GLY A 782 9.22 -14.80 20.68
CA GLY A 782 8.95 -13.87 21.75
C GLY A 782 7.47 -13.52 21.70
N THR A 783 6.77 -13.87 22.76
CA THR A 783 5.44 -13.40 23.16
C THR A 783 5.13 -11.97 22.69
N THR A 784 4.13 -11.82 21.82
CA THR A 784 3.21 -10.67 21.77
C THR A 784 1.87 -11.14 21.23
#